data_AF-A0A812MFW6-F1
#
_entry.id   AF-A0A812MFW6-F1
#
_cell.length_a   1.000
_cell.length_b   1.000
_cell.length_c   1.000
_cell.angle_alpha   90.00
_cell.angle_beta   90.00
_cell.angle_gamma   90.00
#
_symmetry.space_group_name_H-M   'P 1'
#
loop_
_entity.id
_entity.type
_entity.pdbx_description
1 polymer ?
#
loop_
_entity_poly.entity_id
_entity_poly.type
_entity_poly.pdbx_seq_one_letter_code
_entity_poly.pdbx_strand_id
1 'polypeptide(L)'
;MLVDDDDDDDDDEGGALGGAVVAREAAEAVGASFFMPHALTVAGLQHVVNNLCAEVHQGLNHWSAFHAELKALESLLRVQERRQRFVWTCLHGTQLEAQTFRFDKFQGSLYETRWHEVLGFLRHLKPLLPVLSRAWDSAKYIRGVNLEGFARPVQARAEQAQNEQQGLAAFDPEKITRALQSPLFHCYVSMALGLEQVPEALASAAEGCPCHRAMFKHVSDHIRQKILEKRFRPGITVCPMAGKLLPELVAGELESVFERICALQESELTLMPLHGLRPLTSDEWNLLVSDFRAGKSKMLLLLRMKTGYLQKVPWAFSGLAHTDENVAREMAMKILQQWEMDPRPQAHHRLTARLMGQENFIGPLRSFKDGASLDSLCLEFQQQVACWRLVPIVETTIEAKHARVSLAKRRHHLGPVRISLANRLPLLTRWVQRGHVDSVELVRLFSKSRSLKKIPGLLDIADHPDLDAAQFRKGPASMRVLLGKLIYRCNIRDMYHSYEVAGKANERSKRAAAKAQAKLIPSNSSALTYDRVVLCAMQQHMLQNHEASATTCYYSAPRQCMQLQSVEAVLEEPSTKRQRVDALPDDADSGLAPDVGMWVPDTQPVTFQILLKNPGDKKVIRPAVGVGGRLAKGAVVAVHKGICCQDACLSDSIVVAGSASASDVSGQFLLSNLAGTIEELQASMKAWKSQKLVWTLNAEDVGFELDEVDSLLQGMVAAGAFEGNTEGLGFSALPAQRPLLESLQRLGLVLCAGEQDLRWRLSEVGTRALSSCCRLSAPVNVFHVPDNLKIADATVYEVIMLLQANGWVWQAWVPVSKRTRRMALQGRTFDDYARGKQKIWYSGEVPSLPYLRVLWDAEKIFDLGLPAIPHGREDACYKALLRGEVDEELARGAILPPDVDAIPDRESDDDAVLRALEQLENDPEPDEDLPDIERELVEAFELLENGATSAEEEQPASPARPAGPEIGDLGDRRVDEVPPAEPVAVHRGPRDGVANPRPKRAAAPAGEGPQLEGGFFGIFRITAKKAGTVGGGAHGGYQATCLFHKKNDKTGCKRFLSCESSNESDRQMTLRRLMWWCTLAQQHSTQRNHLSVPLPTETCPPLAVLEAQCSLIERPEPASIKTDVEIAAAAARHAAAKARPKQSAARPASASAKAAREAVAKSKAKAKGKSKAKSQPKAKASASADADPGSDEAASDPPTSEEADSDSASSSSSSSGSSSSSSS
;
A
#
# COMPACT_ATOMS: atom_id res chain seq x y z
N MET A 1 -1.13 -6.93 -54.97
CA MET A 1 -1.34 -7.51 -56.32
C MET A 1 -0.15 -7.07 -57.15
N LEU A 2 -0.24 -7.06 -58.47
CA LEU A 2 0.91 -6.80 -59.35
C LEU A 2 1.49 -5.38 -59.17
N VAL A 3 2.75 -5.26 -59.59
CA VAL A 3 3.37 -4.01 -60.06
C VAL A 3 2.77 -3.70 -61.43
N ASP A 4 2.67 -2.42 -61.78
CA ASP A 4 3.00 -1.94 -63.12
C ASP A 4 3.72 -0.60 -62.92
N ASP A 5 4.67 -0.32 -63.79
CA ASP A 5 5.55 0.86 -63.77
C ASP A 5 4.90 2.05 -64.54
N ASP A 6 5.46 3.24 -64.39
CA ASP A 6 5.62 4.22 -65.49
C ASP A 6 6.64 5.28 -65.06
N ASP A 7 7.51 5.70 -65.99
CA ASP A 7 8.54 6.71 -65.79
C ASP A 7 7.99 8.13 -66.01
N ASP A 8 8.55 9.14 -65.32
CA ASP A 8 8.64 10.53 -65.80
C ASP A 8 9.78 11.23 -65.04
N ASP A 9 10.88 11.51 -65.74
CA ASP A 9 11.96 12.41 -65.29
C ASP A 9 11.55 13.85 -65.61
N ASP A 10 11.40 14.71 -64.60
CA ASP A 10 11.19 16.16 -64.78
C ASP A 10 11.95 16.96 -63.69
N ASP A 11 12.60 18.06 -64.05
CA ASP A 11 13.58 18.77 -63.22
C ASP A 11 12.95 19.57 -62.05
N ASP A 12 13.18 19.17 -60.79
CA ASP A 12 12.77 19.94 -59.58
C ASP A 12 13.91 20.17 -58.56
N GLU A 13 14.88 21.03 -58.91
CA GLU A 13 15.81 21.64 -57.93
C GLU A 13 15.11 22.64 -56.97
N GLY A 14 13.79 22.80 -57.02
CA GLY A 14 13.00 23.63 -56.09
C GLY A 14 12.65 22.92 -54.76
N GLY A 15 12.60 21.59 -54.75
CA GLY A 15 12.04 20.79 -53.65
C GLY A 15 12.64 21.02 -52.25
N ALA A 16 13.91 21.44 -52.15
CA ALA A 16 14.62 21.62 -50.89
C ALA A 16 14.00 22.71 -49.97
N LEU A 17 13.49 23.79 -50.55
CA LEU A 17 12.85 24.88 -49.78
C LEU A 17 11.41 24.54 -49.37
N GLY A 18 10.67 23.80 -50.21
CA GLY A 18 9.31 23.36 -49.90
C GLY A 18 9.25 22.44 -48.67
N GLY A 19 10.19 21.49 -48.58
CA GLY A 19 10.26 20.55 -47.45
C GLY A 19 10.39 21.22 -46.08
N ALA A 20 11.15 22.31 -45.98
CA ALA A 20 11.34 23.06 -44.73
C ALA A 20 10.06 23.78 -44.28
N VAL A 21 9.28 24.35 -45.22
CA VAL A 21 8.00 25.00 -44.92
C VAL A 21 6.97 23.97 -44.45
N VAL A 22 6.81 22.86 -45.19
CA VAL A 22 5.85 21.79 -44.82
C VAL A 22 6.20 21.15 -43.47
N ALA A 23 7.48 20.92 -43.18
CA ALA A 23 7.92 20.42 -41.88
C ALA A 23 7.61 21.40 -40.73
N ARG A 24 7.73 22.70 -40.98
CA ARG A 24 7.39 23.75 -40.01
C ARG A 24 5.88 23.84 -39.77
N GLU A 25 5.06 23.86 -40.82
CA GLU A 25 3.60 23.89 -40.69
C GLU A 25 3.07 22.65 -39.97
N ALA A 26 3.61 21.46 -40.27
CA ALA A 26 3.29 20.24 -39.54
C ALA A 26 3.69 20.31 -38.05
N ALA A 27 4.84 20.90 -37.72
CA ALA A 27 5.27 21.09 -36.33
C ALA A 27 4.42 22.13 -35.57
N GLU A 28 4.00 23.21 -36.23
CA GLU A 28 3.08 24.21 -35.66
C GLU A 28 1.68 23.63 -35.45
N ALA A 29 1.15 22.87 -36.42
CA ALA A 29 -0.15 22.18 -36.31
C ALA A 29 -0.18 21.11 -35.20
N VAL A 30 0.88 20.28 -35.08
CA VAL A 30 1.03 19.35 -33.95
C VAL A 30 1.14 20.13 -32.63
N GLY A 31 1.83 21.28 -32.64
CA GLY A 31 1.95 22.17 -31.49
C GLY A 31 0.60 22.69 -30.98
N ALA A 32 -0.30 23.12 -31.89
CA ALA A 32 -1.60 23.69 -31.57
C ALA A 32 -2.50 22.76 -30.73
N SER A 33 -2.36 21.44 -30.90
CA SER A 33 -3.13 20.44 -30.12
C SER A 33 -2.82 20.39 -28.61
N PHE A 34 -1.82 21.14 -28.13
CA PHE A 34 -1.39 21.14 -26.74
C PHE A 34 -1.64 22.47 -26.02
N PHE A 35 -2.43 22.44 -24.94
CA PHE A 35 -2.71 23.58 -24.04
C PHE A 35 -1.49 24.42 -23.60
N MET A 36 -0.29 23.81 -23.57
CA MET A 36 0.97 24.49 -23.30
C MET A 36 2.02 23.99 -24.31
N PRO A 37 2.04 24.53 -25.56
CA PRO A 37 2.83 23.95 -26.64
C PRO A 37 4.33 24.02 -26.37
N HIS A 38 4.77 25.00 -25.57
CA HIS A 38 6.18 25.21 -25.25
C HIS A 38 6.59 24.79 -23.84
N ALA A 39 5.67 24.24 -23.02
CA ALA A 39 6.02 23.76 -21.69
C ALA A 39 6.79 22.43 -21.77
N LEU A 40 7.90 22.36 -21.03
CA LEU A 40 8.59 21.12 -20.69
C LEU A 40 8.22 20.69 -19.27
N THR A 41 7.89 19.42 -19.08
CA THR A 41 7.67 18.86 -17.73
C THR A 41 8.99 18.37 -17.17
N VAL A 42 9.34 18.80 -15.97
CA VAL A 42 10.48 18.30 -15.18
C VAL A 42 9.92 17.77 -13.87
N ALA A 43 10.35 16.58 -13.46
CA ALA A 43 9.94 15.99 -12.20
C ALA A 43 10.81 16.51 -11.06
N GLY A 44 10.21 16.93 -9.94
CA GLY A 44 10.93 17.43 -8.77
C GLY A 44 11.92 16.41 -8.23
N LEU A 45 13.21 16.78 -8.23
CA LEU A 45 14.28 15.92 -7.74
C LEU A 45 14.11 15.60 -6.25
N GLN A 46 13.55 16.52 -5.46
CA GLN A 46 13.21 16.30 -4.04
C GLN A 46 12.22 15.12 -3.86
N HIS A 47 11.18 15.03 -4.70
CA HIS A 47 10.26 13.90 -4.73
C HIS A 47 10.92 12.60 -5.25
N VAL A 48 11.89 12.68 -6.15
CA VAL A 48 12.70 11.52 -6.59
C VAL A 48 13.55 10.98 -5.43
N VAL A 49 14.29 11.89 -4.80
CA VAL A 49 15.29 11.66 -3.74
C VAL A 49 14.66 11.12 -2.45
N ASN A 50 13.60 11.76 -1.94
CA ASN A 50 12.88 11.30 -0.74
C ASN A 50 12.25 9.90 -0.90
N ASN A 51 12.19 9.37 -2.13
CA ASN A 51 11.68 8.03 -2.43
C ASN A 51 12.80 7.02 -2.79
N LEU A 52 14.09 7.36 -2.68
CA LEU A 52 15.19 6.42 -2.96
C LEU A 52 15.27 5.30 -1.92
N CYS A 53 15.16 5.64 -0.63
CA CYS A 53 15.33 4.67 0.44
C CYS A 53 14.06 3.89 0.82
N ALA A 54 12.91 4.21 0.21
CA ALA A 54 11.62 3.59 0.51
C ALA A 54 11.60 2.06 0.36
N GLU A 55 12.47 1.51 -0.51
CA GLU A 55 12.64 0.07 -0.75
C GLU A 55 14.06 -0.44 -0.43
N VAL A 56 14.95 0.38 0.17
CA VAL A 56 16.36 -0.01 0.38
C VAL A 56 16.49 -1.21 1.29
N HIS A 57 15.72 -1.24 2.40
CA HIS A 57 15.65 -2.36 3.35
C HIS A 57 15.34 -3.72 2.70
N GLN A 58 14.70 -3.75 1.53
CA GLN A 58 14.33 -4.99 0.83
C GLN A 58 15.50 -5.65 0.10
N GLY A 59 16.62 -4.93 -0.05
CA GLY A 59 17.86 -5.42 -0.65
C GLY A 59 19.00 -5.65 0.33
N LEU A 60 18.75 -5.53 1.64
CA LEU A 60 19.76 -5.72 2.69
C LEU A 60 19.54 -7.09 3.36
N ASN A 61 20.57 -7.94 3.37
CA ASN A 61 20.47 -9.34 3.80
C ASN A 61 20.25 -9.47 5.32
N HIS A 62 20.83 -8.58 6.12
CA HIS A 62 20.76 -8.64 7.58
C HIS A 62 19.58 -7.85 8.17
N TRP A 63 18.78 -7.14 7.34
CA TRP A 63 17.75 -6.22 7.82
C TRP A 63 16.70 -6.85 8.74
N SER A 64 16.31 -8.09 8.49
CA SER A 64 15.31 -8.81 9.30
C SER A 64 15.78 -9.04 10.74
N ALA A 65 17.03 -9.47 10.90
CA ALA A 65 17.67 -9.65 12.22
C ALA A 65 17.87 -8.31 12.92
N PHE A 66 18.47 -7.33 12.22
CA PHE A 66 18.69 -5.99 12.72
C PHE A 66 17.39 -5.30 13.17
N HIS A 67 16.30 -5.42 12.40
CA HIS A 67 15.01 -4.84 12.77
C HIS A 67 14.38 -5.55 13.99
N ALA A 68 14.60 -6.86 14.17
CA ALA A 68 14.19 -7.56 15.38
C ALA A 68 14.97 -7.09 16.63
N GLU A 69 16.27 -6.81 16.48
CA GLU A 69 17.09 -6.21 17.54
C GLU A 69 16.64 -4.77 17.86
N LEU A 70 16.34 -3.96 16.84
CA LEU A 70 15.72 -2.63 17.03
C LEU A 70 14.35 -2.72 17.74
N LYS A 71 13.54 -3.74 17.45
CA LYS A 71 12.25 -3.97 18.12
C LYS A 71 12.42 -4.35 19.59
N ALA A 72 13.45 -5.13 19.93
CA ALA A 72 13.81 -5.40 21.32
C ALA A 72 14.19 -4.10 22.05
N LEU A 73 15.00 -3.22 21.43
CA LEU A 73 15.36 -1.91 21.98
C LEU A 73 14.20 -0.91 22.03
N GLU A 74 13.25 -0.93 21.07
CA GLU A 74 12.01 -0.16 21.17
C GLU A 74 11.21 -0.60 22.39
N SER A 75 11.13 -1.91 22.67
CA SER A 75 10.39 -2.44 23.82
C SER A 75 10.93 -1.94 25.17
N LEU A 76 12.22 -1.58 25.26
CA LEU A 76 12.86 -0.91 26.40
C LEU A 76 12.64 0.61 26.36
N LEU A 77 12.94 1.25 25.23
CA LEU A 77 13.08 2.70 25.14
C LEU A 77 11.76 3.45 24.94
N ARG A 78 10.73 2.82 24.37
CA ARG A 78 9.43 3.49 24.15
C ARG A 78 8.58 3.59 25.43
N VAL A 79 8.66 2.58 26.29
CA VAL A 79 7.91 2.51 27.56
C VAL A 79 8.65 3.29 28.66
N GLN A 80 8.03 4.32 29.22
CA GLN A 80 8.69 5.25 30.15
C GLN A 80 9.15 4.54 31.43
N GLU A 81 8.32 3.64 31.95
CA GLU A 81 8.55 2.85 33.17
C GLU A 81 9.75 1.92 33.00
N ARG A 82 10.01 1.44 31.78
CA ARG A 82 11.16 0.59 31.44
C ARG A 82 12.44 1.42 31.26
N ARG A 83 12.35 2.60 30.63
CA ARG A 83 13.48 3.58 30.62
C ARG A 83 13.87 3.99 32.04
N GLN A 84 12.90 4.36 32.87
CA GLN A 84 13.14 4.77 34.25
C GLN A 84 13.70 3.60 35.09
N ARG A 85 13.20 2.37 34.93
CA ARG A 85 13.79 1.19 35.57
C ARG A 85 15.25 0.98 35.16
N PHE A 86 15.59 1.09 33.88
CA PHE A 86 16.99 1.03 33.42
C PHE A 86 17.85 2.13 34.08
N VAL A 87 17.36 3.36 34.13
CA VAL A 87 18.04 4.47 34.84
C VAL A 87 18.32 4.10 36.30
N TRP A 88 17.31 3.65 37.05
CA TRP A 88 17.42 3.30 38.47
C TRP A 88 18.27 2.05 38.77
N THR A 89 18.22 1.02 37.92
CA THR A 89 18.85 -0.29 38.21
C THR A 89 20.22 -0.50 37.53
N CYS A 90 20.50 0.25 36.47
CA CYS A 90 21.69 0.07 35.64
C CYS A 90 22.57 1.33 35.54
N LEU A 91 21.99 2.53 35.64
CA LEU A 91 22.72 3.78 35.33
C LEU A 91 23.09 4.61 36.57
N HIS A 92 22.22 4.71 37.58
CA HIS A 92 22.55 5.34 38.87
C HIS A 92 23.69 4.60 39.59
N GLY A 93 24.54 5.34 40.29
CA GLY A 93 25.76 4.85 40.92
C GLY A 93 26.92 4.58 39.95
N THR A 94 26.75 4.86 38.65
CA THR A 94 27.82 4.71 37.64
C THR A 94 28.39 6.06 37.21
N GLN A 95 29.60 6.05 36.64
CA GLN A 95 30.19 7.25 36.00
C GLN A 95 29.36 7.82 34.83
N LEU A 96 28.33 7.11 34.37
CA LEU A 96 27.45 7.52 33.27
C LEU A 96 26.11 8.12 33.76
N GLU A 97 25.89 8.23 35.08
CA GLU A 97 24.69 8.82 35.70
C GLU A 97 24.41 10.26 35.22
N ALA A 98 25.46 11.03 34.91
CA ALA A 98 25.34 12.36 34.30
C ALA A 98 24.67 12.38 32.91
N GLN A 99 24.43 11.23 32.28
CA GLN A 99 23.75 11.11 30.97
C GLN A 99 22.27 10.66 31.08
N THR A 100 21.74 10.50 32.29
CA THR A 100 20.31 10.21 32.58
C THR A 100 19.34 11.05 31.76
N PHE A 101 19.56 12.37 31.68
CA PHE A 101 18.73 13.33 30.94
C PHE A 101 18.50 12.99 29.45
N ARG A 102 19.35 12.15 28.84
CA ARG A 102 19.20 11.70 27.45
C ARG A 102 18.03 10.72 27.31
N PHE A 103 17.73 9.94 28.35
CA PHE A 103 16.64 8.96 28.35
C PHE A 103 15.28 9.60 28.61
N ASP A 104 15.20 10.68 29.39
CA ASP A 104 13.95 11.43 29.60
C ASP A 104 13.44 12.07 28.30
N LYS A 105 14.38 12.54 27.45
CA LYS A 105 14.09 13.17 26.16
C LYS A 105 13.78 12.18 25.02
N PHE A 106 13.85 10.86 25.24
CA PHE A 106 13.63 9.88 24.18
C PHE A 106 12.14 9.75 23.81
N GLN A 107 11.80 10.03 22.56
CA GLN A 107 10.43 9.97 22.00
C GLN A 107 10.32 9.15 20.70
N GLY A 108 11.36 8.40 20.33
CA GLY A 108 11.37 7.60 19.11
C GLY A 108 10.40 6.42 19.14
N SER A 109 9.78 6.11 18.00
CA SER A 109 8.99 4.89 17.78
C SER A 109 9.30 4.28 16.42
N LEU A 110 9.23 2.96 16.30
CA LEU A 110 9.79 2.21 15.18
C LEU A 110 8.68 1.71 14.25
N TYR A 111 8.48 2.38 13.12
CA TYR A 111 7.44 2.06 12.13
C TYR A 111 8.03 1.67 10.77
N GLU A 112 8.27 0.36 10.61
CA GLU A 112 9.01 -0.28 9.51
C GLU A 112 8.60 0.17 8.09
N THR A 113 7.30 0.35 7.82
CA THR A 113 6.80 0.69 6.47
C THR A 113 7.15 2.12 6.02
N ARG A 114 7.83 2.89 6.87
CA ARG A 114 8.39 4.21 6.54
C ARG A 114 9.84 4.28 7.04
N TRP A 115 10.77 4.19 6.09
CA TRP A 115 12.21 4.30 6.33
C TRP A 115 12.58 5.48 7.25
N HIS A 116 12.06 6.69 6.99
CA HIS A 116 12.36 7.87 7.83
C HIS A 116 11.87 7.78 9.29
N GLU A 117 10.85 6.97 9.62
CA GLU A 117 10.43 6.76 11.02
C GLU A 117 11.46 5.85 11.74
N VAL A 118 11.93 4.81 11.04
CA VAL A 118 13.01 3.92 11.52
C VAL A 118 14.28 4.72 11.75
N LEU A 119 14.64 5.59 10.81
CA LEU A 119 15.79 6.49 10.95
C LEU A 119 15.59 7.56 12.01
N GLY A 120 14.35 8.04 12.20
CA GLY A 120 14.00 8.91 13.31
C GLY A 120 14.30 8.21 14.64
N PHE A 121 13.94 6.93 14.78
CA PHE A 121 14.34 6.10 15.91
C PHE A 121 15.86 5.92 16.01
N LEU A 122 16.58 5.65 14.90
CA LEU A 122 18.04 5.51 14.89
C LEU A 122 18.79 6.80 15.26
N ARG A 123 18.35 7.97 14.77
CA ARG A 123 18.91 9.30 15.10
C ARG A 123 18.80 9.58 16.62
N HIS A 124 17.75 9.12 17.29
CA HIS A 124 17.60 9.20 18.75
C HIS A 124 18.34 8.07 19.51
N LEU A 125 18.50 6.89 18.91
CA LEU A 125 19.15 5.73 19.52
C LEU A 125 20.69 5.86 19.53
N LYS A 126 21.32 6.31 18.43
CA LYS A 126 22.78 6.37 18.29
C LYS A 126 23.48 7.14 19.44
N PRO A 127 22.99 8.28 19.95
CA PRO A 127 23.56 8.96 21.12
C PRO A 127 23.37 8.24 22.47
N LEU A 128 22.52 7.21 22.54
CA LEU A 128 22.29 6.36 23.72
C LEU A 128 23.11 5.07 23.70
N LEU A 129 23.45 4.53 22.52
CA LEU A 129 24.13 3.24 22.38
C LEU A 129 25.41 3.08 23.24
N PRO A 130 26.32 4.06 23.34
CA PRO A 130 27.51 3.94 24.19
C PRO A 130 27.19 3.91 25.70
N VAL A 131 26.06 4.48 26.11
CA VAL A 131 25.59 4.45 27.51
C VAL A 131 24.86 3.16 27.80
N LEU A 132 23.94 2.75 26.92
CA LEU A 132 23.22 1.48 26.99
C LEU A 132 24.21 0.30 27.05
N SER A 133 25.13 0.19 26.08
CA SER A 133 26.07 -0.93 26.00
C SER A 133 27.02 -1.01 27.22
N ARG A 134 27.40 0.12 27.82
CA ARG A 134 28.31 0.17 28.99
C ARG A 134 27.61 0.02 30.35
N ALA A 135 26.33 0.38 30.46
CA ALA A 135 25.58 0.34 31.72
C ALA A 135 24.61 -0.85 31.81
N TRP A 136 24.16 -1.41 30.69
CA TRP A 136 23.17 -2.47 30.66
C TRP A 136 23.68 -3.76 31.32
N ASP A 137 22.95 -4.18 32.34
CA ASP A 137 23.14 -5.42 33.07
C ASP A 137 21.75 -6.04 33.24
N SER A 138 21.43 -7.02 32.41
CA SER A 138 20.11 -7.68 32.41
C SER A 138 19.80 -8.31 33.76
N ALA A 139 20.81 -8.86 34.45
CA ALA A 139 20.65 -9.43 35.77
C ALA A 139 20.36 -8.36 36.83
N LYS A 140 20.91 -7.14 36.78
CA LYS A 140 20.49 -6.03 37.64
C LYS A 140 19.09 -5.51 37.29
N TYR A 141 18.79 -5.34 36.00
CA TYR A 141 17.48 -4.89 35.52
C TYR A 141 16.34 -5.83 35.97
N ILE A 142 16.61 -7.14 36.01
CA ILE A 142 15.69 -8.18 36.51
C ILE A 142 15.68 -8.20 38.05
N ARG A 143 16.84 -8.18 38.73
CA ARG A 143 16.95 -8.31 40.20
C ARG A 143 16.57 -7.06 40.99
N GLY A 144 16.46 -5.88 40.38
CA GLY A 144 16.21 -4.61 41.07
C GLY A 144 14.79 -4.42 41.63
N VAL A 145 14.24 -5.43 42.32
CA VAL A 145 12.90 -5.43 42.94
C VAL A 145 12.92 -6.28 44.22
N ASN A 146 12.94 -5.65 45.39
CA ASN A 146 12.82 -6.31 46.70
C ASN A 146 11.88 -5.51 47.64
N LEU A 147 11.72 -6.00 48.87
CA LEU A 147 10.43 -6.05 49.59
C LEU A 147 9.75 -4.73 50.02
N GLU A 148 10.41 -3.57 49.98
CA GLU A 148 9.84 -2.31 50.50
C GLU A 148 9.77 -1.13 49.50
N GLY A 149 10.22 -1.31 48.25
CA GLY A 149 10.45 -0.17 47.32
C GLY A 149 9.73 -0.18 45.96
N PHE A 150 9.04 -1.27 45.59
CA PHE A 150 8.47 -1.52 44.25
C PHE A 150 9.53 -1.66 43.11
N ALA A 151 9.24 -2.29 41.97
CA ALA A 151 7.93 -2.70 41.44
C ALA A 151 7.91 -4.07 40.74
N ARG A 152 7.11 -5.02 41.28
CA ARG A 152 6.28 -6.08 40.62
C ARG A 152 5.91 -7.19 41.64
N PRO A 153 5.02 -8.16 41.34
CA PRO A 153 4.15 -8.32 40.16
C PRO A 153 2.65 -8.62 40.46
N VAL A 154 1.76 -7.97 39.71
CA VAL A 154 0.46 -8.58 39.27
C VAL A 154 0.23 -8.21 37.81
N GLN A 155 0.48 -6.95 37.47
CA GLN A 155 0.27 -6.39 36.13
C GLN A 155 1.18 -6.99 35.04
N ALA A 156 2.15 -7.87 35.32
CA ALA A 156 3.03 -8.41 34.27
C ALA A 156 2.28 -9.11 33.11
N ARG A 157 1.26 -9.93 33.41
CA ARG A 157 0.37 -10.54 32.39
C ARG A 157 -0.56 -9.51 31.72
N ALA A 158 -1.08 -8.55 32.49
CA ALA A 158 -1.97 -7.50 31.96
C ALA A 158 -1.23 -6.52 31.03
N GLU A 159 -0.04 -6.07 31.42
CA GLU A 159 0.91 -5.33 30.60
C GLU A 159 1.27 -6.11 29.35
N GLN A 160 1.54 -7.42 29.44
CA GLN A 160 1.87 -8.22 28.26
C GLN A 160 0.71 -8.24 27.26
N ALA A 161 -0.51 -8.57 27.70
CA ALA A 161 -1.71 -8.50 26.86
C ALA A 161 -1.97 -7.07 26.30
N GLN A 162 -1.65 -6.03 27.07
CA GLN A 162 -1.80 -4.63 26.63
C GLN A 162 -0.70 -4.18 25.66
N ASN A 163 0.52 -4.75 25.73
CA ASN A 163 1.59 -4.56 24.76
C ASN A 163 1.25 -5.28 23.44
N GLU A 164 0.71 -6.50 23.52
CA GLU A 164 0.22 -7.27 22.38
C GLU A 164 -0.93 -6.52 21.67
N GLN A 165 -1.89 -5.97 22.41
CA GLN A 165 -2.93 -5.07 21.88
C GLN A 165 -2.38 -3.78 21.23
N GLN A 166 -1.20 -3.32 21.62
CA GLN A 166 -0.52 -2.15 21.04
C GLN A 166 0.46 -2.49 19.90
N GLY A 167 0.62 -3.78 19.56
CA GLY A 167 1.60 -4.23 18.56
C GLY A 167 3.06 -3.98 18.95
N LEU A 168 3.35 -3.90 20.25
CA LEU A 168 4.70 -3.83 20.79
C LEU A 168 5.29 -5.24 20.89
N ALA A 169 6.58 -5.37 20.56
CA ALA A 169 7.30 -6.63 20.73
C ALA A 169 7.36 -7.04 22.21
N ALA A 170 7.31 -8.35 22.47
CA ALA A 170 7.48 -8.90 23.81
C ALA A 170 8.82 -8.45 24.41
N PHE A 171 8.79 -7.98 25.66
CA PHE A 171 9.97 -7.42 26.32
C PHE A 171 10.94 -8.53 26.73
N ASP A 172 12.13 -8.53 26.13
CA ASP A 172 13.11 -9.60 26.24
C ASP A 172 14.51 -9.02 26.58
N PRO A 173 14.94 -9.14 27.85
CA PRO A 173 16.25 -8.66 28.30
C PRO A 173 17.43 -9.33 27.59
N GLU A 174 17.30 -10.57 27.10
CA GLU A 174 18.39 -11.31 26.46
C GLU A 174 18.59 -10.89 25.01
N LYS A 175 17.51 -10.61 24.28
CA LYS A 175 17.56 -9.96 22.96
C LYS A 175 18.16 -8.55 23.06
N ILE A 176 17.78 -7.77 24.08
CA ILE A 176 18.40 -6.46 24.36
C ILE A 176 19.89 -6.61 24.65
N THR A 177 20.27 -7.59 25.47
CA THR A 177 21.68 -7.86 25.83
C THR A 177 22.51 -8.21 24.59
N ARG A 178 22.01 -9.14 23.75
CA ARG A 178 22.66 -9.53 22.49
C ARG A 178 22.84 -8.34 21.54
N ALA A 179 21.79 -7.56 21.30
CA ALA A 179 21.86 -6.36 20.44
C ALA A 179 22.88 -5.33 20.96
N LEU A 180 22.91 -5.07 22.27
CA LEU A 180 23.84 -4.09 22.86
C LEU A 180 25.29 -4.56 22.92
N GLN A 181 25.55 -5.86 22.88
CA GLN A 181 26.89 -6.47 22.85
C GLN A 181 27.38 -6.78 21.43
N SER A 182 26.48 -6.89 20.44
CA SER A 182 26.78 -7.13 19.03
C SER A 182 27.48 -5.93 18.40
N PRO A 183 28.77 -6.00 17.99
CA PRO A 183 29.40 -4.89 17.30
C PRO A 183 28.78 -4.68 15.92
N LEU A 184 28.31 -5.75 15.28
CA LEU A 184 27.58 -5.70 14.01
C LEU A 184 26.34 -4.81 14.14
N PHE A 185 25.54 -4.96 15.19
CA PHE A 185 24.37 -4.12 15.42
C PHE A 185 24.72 -2.62 15.50
N HIS A 186 25.76 -2.25 16.26
CA HIS A 186 26.20 -0.84 16.37
C HIS A 186 26.71 -0.28 15.03
N CYS A 187 27.49 -1.07 14.28
CA CYS A 187 27.91 -0.70 12.93
C CYS A 187 26.73 -0.57 11.97
N TYR A 188 25.75 -1.45 12.07
CA TYR A 188 24.57 -1.47 11.20
C TYR A 188 23.63 -0.29 11.46
N VAL A 189 23.52 0.19 12.72
CA VAL A 189 22.88 1.49 13.04
C VAL A 189 23.57 2.64 12.30
N SER A 190 24.90 2.69 12.30
CA SER A 190 25.64 3.73 11.56
C SER A 190 25.56 3.57 10.05
N MET A 191 25.58 2.34 9.53
CA MET A 191 25.44 2.04 8.09
C MET A 191 24.06 2.46 7.57
N ALA A 192 22.98 2.10 8.28
CA ALA A 192 21.61 2.50 7.92
C ALA A 192 21.41 4.02 7.99
N LEU A 193 22.02 4.71 8.96
CA LEU A 193 22.06 6.17 9.01
C LEU A 193 22.90 6.77 7.87
N GLY A 194 24.00 6.14 7.48
CA GLY A 194 24.83 6.61 6.36
C GLY A 194 24.15 6.49 5.00
N LEU A 195 23.34 5.43 4.80
CA LEU A 195 22.47 5.31 3.61
C LEU A 195 21.40 6.42 3.54
N GLU A 196 20.99 7.02 4.66
CA GLU A 196 20.08 8.18 4.72
C GLU A 196 20.80 9.53 4.51
N GLN A 197 22.10 9.63 4.82
CA GLN A 197 22.88 10.82 4.45
C GLN A 197 22.94 11.01 2.93
N VAL A 198 22.77 9.94 2.14
CA VAL A 198 22.74 9.99 0.67
C VAL A 198 21.56 10.82 0.13
N PRO A 199 20.28 10.52 0.41
CA PRO A 199 19.17 11.38 -0.01
C PRO A 199 19.20 12.76 0.65
N GLU A 200 19.61 12.88 1.92
CA GLU A 200 19.67 14.17 2.62
C GLU A 200 20.67 15.13 1.92
N ALA A 201 21.87 14.65 1.58
CA ALA A 201 22.86 15.42 0.83
C ALA A 201 22.49 15.61 -0.66
N LEU A 202 21.79 14.67 -1.31
CA LEU A 202 21.26 14.87 -2.67
C LEU A 202 20.17 15.96 -2.71
N ALA A 203 19.28 16.02 -1.71
CA ALA A 203 18.27 17.06 -1.61
C ALA A 203 18.91 18.44 -1.38
N SER A 204 19.88 18.53 -0.46
CA SER A 204 20.66 19.74 -0.22
C SER A 204 21.42 20.20 -1.47
N ALA A 205 22.05 19.28 -2.20
CA ALA A 205 22.71 19.58 -3.46
C ALA A 205 21.74 20.09 -4.54
N ALA A 206 20.53 19.53 -4.61
CA ALA A 206 19.47 19.97 -5.52
C ALA A 206 18.93 21.37 -5.18
N GLU A 207 18.79 21.70 -3.88
CA GLU A 207 18.35 23.01 -3.39
C GLU A 207 19.41 24.11 -3.58
N GLY A 208 20.66 23.73 -3.84
CA GLY A 208 21.76 24.64 -4.19
C GLY A 208 21.52 25.48 -5.45
N CYS A 209 22.49 26.35 -5.75
CA CYS A 209 22.51 27.18 -6.95
C CYS A 209 23.89 27.13 -7.63
N PRO A 210 23.96 27.25 -8.97
CA PRO A 210 25.23 27.15 -9.69
C PRO A 210 26.20 28.29 -9.32
N CYS A 211 25.69 29.53 -9.34
CA CYS A 211 26.48 30.76 -9.16
C CYS A 211 27.12 30.98 -7.78
N HIS A 212 26.73 30.24 -6.74
CA HIS A 212 27.37 30.32 -5.40
C HIS A 212 27.89 28.97 -4.90
N ARG A 213 27.90 27.92 -5.74
CA ARG A 213 28.25 26.55 -5.31
C ARG A 213 29.65 26.44 -4.72
N ALA A 214 30.62 27.12 -5.32
CA ALA A 214 31.98 27.21 -4.78
C ALA A 214 32.03 28.06 -3.50
N MET A 215 31.38 29.23 -3.51
CA MET A 215 31.35 30.17 -2.38
C MET A 215 30.71 29.58 -1.11
N PHE A 216 29.68 28.73 -1.25
CA PHE A 216 28.95 28.15 -0.12
C PHE A 216 29.55 26.83 0.39
N LYS A 217 30.64 26.36 -0.21
CA LYS A 217 31.39 25.18 0.23
C LYS A 217 32.03 25.49 1.59
N HIS A 218 31.69 24.70 2.62
CA HIS A 218 32.12 24.87 4.02
C HIS A 218 31.61 26.14 4.75
N VAL A 219 30.78 26.97 4.13
CA VAL A 219 30.17 28.15 4.78
C VAL A 219 28.85 27.78 5.47
N SER A 220 28.64 28.25 6.71
CA SER A 220 27.41 28.00 7.49
C SER A 220 26.21 28.78 6.96
N ASP A 221 24.99 28.27 7.15
CA ASP A 221 23.79 28.85 6.53
C ASP A 221 23.49 30.30 6.93
N HIS A 222 23.89 30.71 8.14
CA HIS A 222 23.79 32.10 8.58
C HIS A 222 24.74 33.04 7.82
N ILE A 223 25.98 32.60 7.56
CA ILE A 223 26.92 33.37 6.73
C ILE A 223 26.46 33.36 5.27
N ARG A 224 25.88 32.24 4.78
CA ARG A 224 25.21 32.21 3.45
C ARG A 224 24.08 33.23 3.37
N GLN A 225 23.24 33.33 4.41
CA GLN A 225 22.17 34.33 4.48
C GLN A 225 22.75 35.75 4.43
N LYS A 226 23.74 36.09 5.27
CA LYS A 226 24.39 37.42 5.24
C LYS A 226 24.98 37.76 3.87
N ILE A 227 25.64 36.81 3.20
CA ILE A 227 26.16 36.99 1.83
C ILE A 227 25.02 37.26 0.83
N LEU A 228 23.92 36.51 0.90
CA LEU A 228 22.77 36.68 0.00
C LEU A 228 22.03 37.99 0.24
N GLU A 229 21.87 38.41 1.49
CA GLU A 229 21.24 39.68 1.86
C GLU A 229 22.10 40.89 1.43
N LYS A 230 23.43 40.81 1.61
CA LYS A 230 24.40 41.80 1.11
C LYS A 230 24.36 41.90 -0.42
N ARG A 231 24.24 40.76 -1.13
CA ARG A 231 24.31 40.69 -2.60
C ARG A 231 23.01 41.01 -3.34
N PHE A 232 21.85 40.66 -2.77
CA PHE A 232 20.55 40.79 -3.46
C PHE A 232 19.60 41.83 -2.86
N ARG A 233 19.56 41.96 -1.52
CA ARG A 233 18.90 42.95 -0.65
C ARG A 233 18.55 42.29 0.71
N PRO A 234 18.41 43.07 1.81
CA PRO A 234 17.92 42.56 3.09
C PRO A 234 16.64 41.74 2.96
N GLY A 235 16.55 40.63 3.69
CA GLY A 235 15.43 39.67 3.65
C GLY A 235 15.43 38.71 2.45
N ILE A 236 16.42 38.75 1.54
CA ILE A 236 16.60 37.74 0.49
C ILE A 236 17.54 36.64 1.01
N THR A 237 16.97 35.68 1.72
CA THR A 237 17.70 34.57 2.35
C THR A 237 18.04 33.40 1.41
N VAL A 238 17.55 33.43 0.17
CA VAL A 238 17.72 32.37 -0.83
C VAL A 238 18.09 32.98 -2.18
N CYS A 239 19.12 32.44 -2.84
CA CYS A 239 19.54 32.88 -4.17
C CYS A 239 18.40 32.72 -5.20
N PRO A 240 18.16 33.69 -6.10
CA PRO A 240 17.22 33.53 -7.22
C PRO A 240 17.49 32.30 -8.11
N MET A 241 18.73 31.81 -8.15
CA MET A 241 19.14 30.59 -8.89
C MET A 241 19.10 29.30 -8.06
N ALA A 242 18.62 29.34 -6.80
CA ALA A 242 18.38 28.13 -6.01
C ALA A 242 17.39 27.19 -6.71
N GLY A 243 17.68 25.89 -6.66
CA GLY A 243 16.89 24.85 -7.29
C GLY A 243 16.92 24.85 -8.83
N LYS A 244 17.86 25.56 -9.48
CA LYS A 244 17.94 25.71 -10.96
C LYS A 244 19.22 25.09 -11.53
N LEU A 245 19.35 23.79 -11.28
CA LEU A 245 20.51 22.96 -11.65
C LEU A 245 20.19 21.95 -12.76
N LEU A 246 19.14 22.20 -13.58
CA LEU A 246 18.77 21.29 -14.67
C LEU A 246 19.93 21.00 -15.65
N PRO A 247 20.76 21.99 -16.07
CA PRO A 247 21.93 21.72 -16.93
C PRO A 247 22.92 20.73 -16.29
N GLU A 248 23.22 20.91 -15.00
CA GLU A 248 24.12 20.04 -14.23
C GLU A 248 23.56 18.62 -14.05
N LEU A 249 22.24 18.47 -13.82
CA LEU A 249 21.62 17.14 -13.77
C LEU A 249 21.71 16.43 -15.13
N VAL A 250 21.55 17.17 -16.23
CA VAL A 250 21.59 16.65 -17.60
C VAL A 250 23.02 16.27 -18.01
N ALA A 251 24.02 17.02 -17.55
CA ALA A 251 25.44 16.65 -17.65
C ALA A 251 25.81 15.39 -16.81
N GLY A 252 24.90 14.84 -16.00
CA GLY A 252 25.14 13.65 -15.20
C GLY A 252 25.86 13.92 -13.87
N GLU A 253 25.94 15.18 -13.44
CA GLU A 253 26.64 15.52 -12.19
C GLU A 253 25.94 14.94 -10.95
N LEU A 254 24.66 14.59 -11.05
CA LEU A 254 23.86 13.97 -9.99
C LEU A 254 24.42 12.61 -9.57
N GLU A 255 24.80 11.77 -10.53
CA GLU A 255 25.51 10.51 -10.30
C GLU A 255 26.89 10.76 -9.67
N SER A 256 27.63 11.80 -10.11
CA SER A 256 28.92 12.19 -9.51
C SER A 256 28.79 12.69 -8.07
N VAL A 257 27.69 13.38 -7.73
CA VAL A 257 27.36 13.76 -6.35
C VAL A 257 27.03 12.52 -5.53
N PHE A 258 26.17 11.62 -6.03
CA PHE A 258 25.80 10.37 -5.37
C PHE A 258 27.01 9.50 -5.04
N GLU A 259 27.89 9.23 -6.01
CA GLU A 259 29.07 8.39 -5.80
C GLU A 259 30.04 9.00 -4.78
N ARG A 260 30.24 10.32 -4.81
CA ARG A 260 31.08 11.02 -3.82
C ARG A 260 30.52 10.94 -2.40
N ILE A 261 29.20 11.05 -2.21
CA ILE A 261 28.57 10.88 -0.88
C ILE A 261 28.72 9.42 -0.42
N CYS A 262 28.45 8.45 -1.30
CA CYS A 262 28.59 7.04 -0.99
C CYS A 262 30.03 6.66 -0.60
N ALA A 263 31.05 7.19 -1.30
CA ALA A 263 32.46 6.96 -0.98
C ALA A 263 32.86 7.56 0.37
N LEU A 264 32.32 8.73 0.73
CA LEU A 264 32.50 9.31 2.08
C LEU A 264 31.87 8.41 3.14
N GLN A 265 30.66 7.91 2.92
CA GLN A 265 29.97 7.04 3.88
C GLN A 265 30.61 5.65 4.03
N GLU A 266 31.15 5.07 2.95
CA GLU A 266 31.94 3.83 3.00
C GLU A 266 33.25 4.04 3.79
N SER A 267 33.84 5.23 3.70
CA SER A 267 35.03 5.63 4.47
C SER A 267 34.71 5.88 5.95
N GLU A 268 33.64 6.61 6.27
CA GLU A 268 33.17 6.84 7.65
C GLU A 268 32.82 5.54 8.37
N LEU A 269 32.22 4.57 7.65
CA LEU A 269 31.90 3.25 8.17
C LEU A 269 33.17 2.44 8.50
N THR A 270 34.22 2.59 7.69
CA THR A 270 35.54 1.95 7.88
C THR A 270 36.33 2.56 9.04
N LEU A 271 36.13 3.84 9.34
CA LEU A 271 36.81 4.57 10.43
C LEU A 271 35.97 4.62 11.73
N MET A 272 34.86 3.90 11.82
CA MET A 272 33.90 4.06 12.92
C MET A 272 34.44 3.50 14.26
N PRO A 273 34.53 4.31 15.33
CA PRO A 273 35.00 3.83 16.64
C PRO A 273 33.98 2.90 17.33
N LEU A 274 34.45 1.73 17.75
CA LEU A 274 33.64 0.68 18.41
C LEU A 274 33.48 0.83 19.93
N HIS A 275 34.00 1.91 20.52
CA HIS A 275 33.70 2.33 21.92
C HIS A 275 33.89 1.28 23.03
N GLY A 276 34.76 0.28 22.82
CA GLY A 276 35.05 -0.80 23.79
C GLY A 276 34.36 -2.13 23.48
N LEU A 277 33.56 -2.21 22.40
CA LEU A 277 33.18 -3.49 21.80
C LEU A 277 34.38 -4.12 21.09
N ARG A 278 34.35 -5.46 20.89
CA ARG A 278 35.33 -6.15 20.05
C ARG A 278 35.28 -5.64 18.60
N PRO A 279 36.37 -5.73 17.83
CA PRO A 279 36.33 -5.61 16.37
C PRO A 279 35.28 -6.54 15.74
N LEU A 280 34.76 -6.13 14.58
CA LEU A 280 33.98 -7.01 13.71
C LEU A 280 34.85 -8.18 13.22
N THR A 281 34.25 -9.35 13.05
CA THR A 281 34.91 -10.45 12.31
C THR A 281 34.95 -10.14 10.82
N SER A 282 35.77 -10.86 10.06
CA SER A 282 35.80 -10.75 8.59
C SER A 282 34.42 -10.98 7.97
N ASP A 283 33.62 -11.91 8.51
CA ASP A 283 32.30 -12.23 8.00
C ASP A 283 31.25 -11.16 8.33
N GLU A 284 31.30 -10.59 9.55
CA GLU A 284 30.47 -9.44 9.92
C GLU A 284 30.83 -8.20 9.08
N TRP A 285 32.12 -8.00 8.79
CA TRP A 285 32.59 -6.92 7.91
C TRP A 285 32.11 -7.13 6.47
N ASN A 286 32.26 -8.33 5.93
CA ASN A 286 31.78 -8.70 4.59
C ASN A 286 30.26 -8.52 4.47
N LEU A 287 29.48 -8.93 5.48
CA LEU A 287 28.03 -8.75 5.52
C LEU A 287 27.63 -7.27 5.55
N LEU A 288 28.27 -6.47 6.42
CA LEU A 288 28.01 -5.04 6.55
C LEU A 288 28.32 -4.27 5.25
N VAL A 289 29.46 -4.55 4.63
CA VAL A 289 29.90 -3.93 3.36
C VAL A 289 29.05 -4.41 2.19
N SER A 290 28.65 -5.69 2.16
CA SER A 290 27.72 -6.24 1.17
C SER A 290 26.37 -5.53 1.23
N ASP A 291 25.77 -5.41 2.42
CA ASP A 291 24.50 -4.71 2.62
C ASP A 291 24.60 -3.22 2.24
N PHE A 292 25.66 -2.52 2.66
CA PHE A 292 25.89 -1.13 2.25
C PHE A 292 25.95 -0.98 0.71
N ARG A 293 26.68 -1.87 0.02
CA ARG A 293 26.81 -1.86 -1.44
C ARG A 293 25.52 -2.28 -2.16
N ALA A 294 24.72 -3.15 -1.56
CA ALA A 294 23.37 -3.48 -2.05
C ALA A 294 22.41 -2.28 -1.92
N GLY A 295 22.43 -1.59 -0.77
CA GLY A 295 21.71 -0.34 -0.55
C GLY A 295 22.09 0.76 -1.54
N LYS A 296 23.40 1.01 -1.72
CA LYS A 296 23.96 1.90 -2.74
C LYS A 296 23.44 1.55 -4.14
N SER A 297 23.56 0.27 -4.54
CA SER A 297 23.15 -0.19 -5.86
C SER A 297 21.64 -0.03 -6.11
N LYS A 298 20.80 -0.32 -5.10
CA LYS A 298 19.35 -0.13 -5.13
C LYS A 298 18.98 1.35 -5.27
N MET A 299 19.65 2.25 -4.54
CA MET A 299 19.43 3.70 -4.67
C MET A 299 19.87 4.23 -6.04
N LEU A 300 21.05 3.86 -6.53
CA LEU A 300 21.54 4.29 -7.84
C LEU A 300 20.64 3.82 -8.98
N LEU A 301 20.11 2.60 -8.90
CA LEU A 301 19.13 2.07 -9.85
C LEU A 301 17.82 2.86 -9.82
N LEU A 302 17.28 3.15 -8.63
CA LEU A 302 16.05 3.95 -8.48
C LEU A 302 16.24 5.40 -8.94
N LEU A 303 17.43 5.97 -8.72
CA LEU A 303 17.83 7.29 -9.18
C LEU A 303 17.84 7.32 -10.71
N ARG A 304 18.69 6.51 -11.36
CA ARG A 304 18.80 6.40 -12.83
C ARG A 304 17.47 6.07 -13.51
N MET A 305 16.64 5.20 -12.91
CA MET A 305 15.31 4.88 -13.44
C MET A 305 14.37 6.11 -13.45
N LYS A 306 14.50 7.00 -12.46
CA LYS A 306 13.69 8.21 -12.34
C LYS A 306 14.28 9.43 -13.04
N THR A 307 15.60 9.49 -13.26
CA THR A 307 16.30 10.63 -13.86
C THR A 307 16.71 10.40 -15.32
N GLY A 308 16.75 9.16 -15.81
CA GLY A 308 17.20 8.81 -17.17
C GLY A 308 16.38 9.37 -18.34
N TYR A 309 15.31 10.13 -18.07
CA TYR A 309 14.63 10.97 -19.07
C TYR A 309 15.40 12.27 -19.37
N LEU A 310 16.15 12.79 -18.40
CA LEU A 310 17.01 13.98 -18.53
C LEU A 310 18.10 13.80 -19.60
N GLN A 311 18.57 12.56 -19.74
CA GLN A 311 19.58 12.16 -20.72
C GLN A 311 19.06 12.13 -22.17
N LYS A 312 17.79 12.52 -22.41
CA LYS A 312 17.13 12.47 -23.72
C LYS A 312 16.68 13.85 -24.18
N VAL A 313 16.66 14.09 -25.49
CA VAL A 313 15.97 15.24 -26.06
C VAL A 313 14.46 15.21 -25.69
N PRO A 314 13.83 16.35 -25.34
CA PRO A 314 14.37 17.70 -25.31
C PRO A 314 15.06 18.10 -24.00
N TRP A 315 15.00 17.31 -22.92
CA TRP A 315 15.65 17.66 -21.65
C TRP A 315 17.16 17.87 -21.82
N ALA A 316 17.78 17.09 -22.71
CA ALA A 316 19.17 17.24 -23.14
C ALA A 316 19.54 18.68 -23.58
N PHE A 317 18.64 19.45 -24.20
CA PHE A 317 18.91 20.85 -24.61
C PHE A 317 19.29 21.76 -23.44
N SER A 318 18.83 21.45 -22.22
CA SER A 318 19.22 22.25 -21.06
C SER A 318 20.70 22.09 -20.68
N GLY A 319 21.37 21.02 -21.12
CA GLY A 319 22.82 20.86 -21.01
C GLY A 319 23.60 21.92 -21.79
N LEU A 320 23.01 22.55 -22.81
CA LEU A 320 23.62 23.69 -23.53
C LEU A 320 23.79 24.92 -22.62
N ALA A 321 23.00 25.02 -21.53
CA ALA A 321 23.05 26.12 -20.58
C ALA A 321 23.94 25.83 -19.36
N HIS A 322 24.85 24.86 -19.49
CA HIS A 322 25.85 24.56 -18.48
C HIS A 322 26.91 25.68 -18.39
N THR A 323 27.51 25.88 -17.21
CA THR A 323 28.49 26.97 -16.98
C THR A 323 29.90 26.69 -17.47
N ASP A 324 30.22 25.42 -17.75
CA ASP A 324 31.41 25.02 -18.50
C ASP A 324 31.00 24.78 -19.96
N GLU A 325 31.54 25.57 -20.90
CA GLU A 325 31.28 25.42 -22.33
C GLU A 325 31.67 24.04 -22.86
N ASN A 326 32.70 23.38 -22.32
CA ASN A 326 33.16 22.08 -22.83
C ASN A 326 32.06 21.03 -22.64
N VAL A 327 31.49 20.97 -21.43
CA VAL A 327 30.34 20.11 -21.09
C VAL A 327 29.09 20.50 -21.90
N ALA A 328 28.89 21.80 -22.17
CA ALA A 328 27.79 22.25 -23.03
C ALA A 328 27.96 21.78 -24.50
N ARG A 329 29.20 21.72 -25.01
CA ARG A 329 29.55 21.22 -26.35
C ARG A 329 29.45 19.69 -26.44
N GLU A 330 29.86 18.96 -25.41
CA GLU A 330 29.57 17.51 -25.29
C GLU A 330 28.06 17.23 -25.34
N MET A 331 27.28 18.05 -24.62
CA MET A 331 25.82 17.98 -24.68
C MET A 331 25.27 18.35 -26.07
N ALA A 332 25.83 19.34 -26.78
CA ALA A 332 25.47 19.66 -28.16
C ALA A 332 25.72 18.48 -29.11
N MET A 333 26.88 17.82 -29.02
CA MET A 333 27.21 16.61 -29.78
C MET A 333 26.19 15.49 -29.52
N LYS A 334 25.84 15.25 -28.25
CA LYS A 334 24.89 14.24 -27.81
C LYS A 334 23.44 14.53 -28.22
N ILE A 335 23.06 15.80 -28.31
CA ILE A 335 21.76 16.24 -28.85
C ILE A 335 21.68 15.95 -30.35
N LEU A 336 22.71 16.34 -31.11
CA LEU A 336 22.80 16.10 -32.55
C LEU A 336 22.75 14.60 -32.85
N GLN A 337 23.55 13.78 -32.15
CA GLN A 337 23.50 12.32 -32.28
C GLN A 337 22.11 11.72 -31.99
N GLN A 338 21.38 12.27 -31.02
CA GLN A 338 20.01 11.80 -30.71
C GLN A 338 18.97 12.22 -31.75
N TRP A 339 19.19 13.33 -32.46
CA TRP A 339 18.36 13.72 -33.60
C TRP A 339 18.69 12.88 -34.83
N GLU A 340 19.97 12.67 -35.12
CA GLU A 340 20.48 11.88 -36.25
C GLU A 340 20.07 10.41 -36.19
N MET A 341 19.88 9.82 -35.00
CA MET A 341 19.38 8.45 -34.84
C MET A 341 17.93 8.23 -35.32
N ASP A 342 17.10 9.27 -35.37
CA ASP A 342 15.74 9.21 -35.93
C ASP A 342 15.28 10.63 -36.30
N PRO A 343 15.62 11.16 -37.49
CA PRO A 343 15.39 12.57 -37.83
C PRO A 343 13.91 12.94 -38.08
N ARG A 344 12.97 12.00 -37.89
CA ARG A 344 11.54 12.20 -38.16
C ARG A 344 10.90 13.02 -37.02
N PRO A 345 10.33 14.21 -37.29
CA PRO A 345 9.74 15.07 -36.24
C PRO A 345 8.75 14.35 -35.31
N GLN A 346 7.93 13.45 -35.87
CA GLN A 346 6.92 12.65 -35.16
C GLN A 346 7.48 11.55 -34.23
N ALA A 347 8.77 11.22 -34.32
CA ALA A 347 9.44 10.33 -33.37
C ALA A 347 9.81 11.05 -32.06
N HIS A 348 9.90 12.38 -32.09
CA HIS A 348 10.39 13.23 -31.01
C HIS A 348 9.28 13.93 -30.22
N HIS A 349 9.68 14.59 -29.13
CA HIS A 349 8.82 15.57 -28.45
C HIS A 349 8.70 16.85 -29.31
N ARG A 350 7.53 17.49 -29.30
CA ARG A 350 7.24 18.72 -30.07
C ARG A 350 8.30 19.84 -29.92
N LEU A 351 8.89 19.99 -28.74
CA LEU A 351 9.98 20.96 -28.51
C LEU A 351 11.27 20.62 -29.26
N THR A 352 11.63 19.33 -29.36
CA THR A 352 12.77 18.88 -30.17
C THR A 352 12.50 19.13 -31.65
N ALA A 353 11.32 18.71 -32.15
CA ALA A 353 10.92 18.95 -33.53
C ALA A 353 10.96 20.44 -33.90
N ARG A 354 10.41 21.32 -33.04
CA ARG A 354 10.42 22.77 -33.25
C ARG A 354 11.84 23.36 -33.27
N LEU A 355 12.72 22.94 -32.36
CA LEU A 355 14.09 23.48 -32.26
C LEU A 355 15.02 22.92 -33.34
N MET A 356 14.92 21.63 -33.68
CA MET A 356 15.78 21.01 -34.69
C MET A 356 15.32 21.28 -36.13
N GLY A 357 14.05 21.61 -36.34
CA GLY A 357 13.51 22.13 -37.60
C GLY A 357 13.68 23.64 -37.80
N GLN A 358 14.49 24.31 -36.98
CA GLN A 358 14.80 25.74 -37.08
C GLN A 358 16.27 25.93 -37.47
N GLU A 359 16.53 26.40 -38.69
CA GLU A 359 17.91 26.65 -39.20
C GLU A 359 18.70 27.62 -38.31
N ASN A 360 18.02 28.65 -37.78
CA ASN A 360 18.57 29.58 -36.80
C ASN A 360 18.77 28.98 -35.39
N PHE A 361 18.62 27.67 -35.23
CA PHE A 361 18.97 26.91 -34.03
C PHE A 361 19.90 25.73 -34.36
N ILE A 362 19.60 24.89 -35.36
CA ILE A 362 20.43 23.72 -35.71
C ILE A 362 21.78 24.11 -36.33
N GLY A 363 21.84 25.18 -37.13
CA GLY A 363 23.10 25.75 -37.65
C GLY A 363 24.03 26.20 -36.51
N PRO A 364 23.59 27.16 -35.66
CA PRO A 364 24.33 27.57 -34.46
C PRO A 364 24.70 26.42 -33.51
N LEU A 365 23.83 25.41 -33.33
CA LEU A 365 24.12 24.23 -32.51
C LEU A 365 25.30 23.41 -33.05
N ARG A 366 25.42 23.26 -34.37
CA ARG A 366 26.59 22.64 -35.03
C ARG A 366 27.83 23.50 -34.83
N SER A 367 27.76 24.81 -35.14
CA SER A 367 28.88 25.72 -34.92
C SER A 367 29.39 25.74 -33.47
N PHE A 368 28.48 25.64 -32.49
CA PHE A 368 28.82 25.54 -31.06
C PHE A 368 29.61 24.25 -30.76
N LYS A 369 29.06 23.09 -31.14
CA LYS A 369 29.73 21.78 -31.04
C LYS A 369 31.13 21.83 -31.67
N ASP A 370 31.25 22.43 -32.84
CA ASP A 370 32.45 22.35 -33.69
C ASP A 370 33.53 23.38 -33.34
N GLY A 371 33.25 24.40 -32.50
CA GLY A 371 34.29 25.30 -32.00
C GLY A 371 33.85 26.67 -31.46
N ALA A 372 32.71 27.20 -31.91
CA ALA A 372 32.27 28.57 -31.58
C ALA A 372 31.92 28.73 -30.10
N SER A 373 32.24 29.88 -29.51
CA SER A 373 31.74 30.25 -28.17
C SER A 373 30.26 30.66 -28.25
N LEU A 374 29.52 30.47 -27.15
CA LEU A 374 28.09 30.78 -27.11
C LEU A 374 27.80 32.26 -27.44
N ASP A 375 28.67 33.16 -26.98
CA ASP A 375 28.54 34.62 -27.17
C ASP A 375 28.75 35.06 -28.63
N SER A 376 29.38 34.23 -29.47
CA SER A 376 29.60 34.52 -30.91
C SER A 376 28.47 34.03 -31.82
N LEU A 377 27.45 33.35 -31.28
CA LEU A 377 26.31 32.81 -32.01
C LEU A 377 25.14 33.80 -32.04
N CYS A 378 24.12 33.54 -32.87
CA CYS A 378 22.97 34.45 -32.98
C CYS A 378 22.20 34.61 -31.66
N LEU A 379 21.63 35.79 -31.47
CA LEU A 379 20.94 36.17 -30.23
C LEU A 379 19.73 35.27 -29.95
N GLU A 380 19.05 34.77 -30.98
CA GLU A 380 17.94 33.81 -30.85
C GLU A 380 18.41 32.50 -30.21
N PHE A 381 19.55 31.95 -30.64
CA PHE A 381 20.13 30.75 -30.07
C PHE A 381 20.55 30.98 -28.62
N GLN A 382 21.27 32.08 -28.34
CA GLN A 382 21.65 32.47 -26.98
C GLN A 382 20.42 32.57 -26.05
N GLN A 383 19.33 33.20 -26.52
CA GLN A 383 18.10 33.32 -25.75
C GLN A 383 17.40 31.97 -25.50
N GLN A 384 17.31 31.08 -26.50
CA GLN A 384 16.76 29.74 -26.29
C GLN A 384 17.60 28.93 -25.29
N VAL A 385 18.93 29.02 -25.37
CA VAL A 385 19.84 28.37 -24.41
C VAL A 385 19.66 28.95 -23.00
N ALA A 386 19.70 30.28 -22.85
CA ALA A 386 19.56 30.95 -21.55
C ALA A 386 18.24 30.63 -20.83
N CYS A 387 17.14 30.39 -21.56
CA CYS A 387 15.86 29.99 -20.97
C CYS A 387 15.96 28.69 -20.16
N TRP A 388 16.76 27.72 -20.62
CA TRP A 388 16.94 26.45 -19.90
C TRP A 388 17.65 26.63 -18.55
N ARG A 389 18.49 27.66 -18.42
CA ARG A 389 19.19 27.96 -17.16
C ARG A 389 18.25 28.31 -16.01
N LEU A 390 17.03 28.74 -16.33
CA LEU A 390 16.04 29.20 -15.36
C LEU A 390 15.07 28.11 -14.87
N VAL A 391 15.15 26.88 -15.39
CA VAL A 391 14.19 25.81 -15.09
C VAL A 391 14.42 25.24 -13.68
N PRO A 392 13.42 25.28 -12.78
CA PRO A 392 13.53 24.70 -11.45
C PRO A 392 13.40 23.16 -11.48
N ILE A 393 14.31 22.49 -10.79
CA ILE A 393 14.31 21.03 -10.53
C ILE A 393 13.79 20.68 -9.13
N VAL A 394 13.53 21.68 -8.29
CA VAL A 394 13.17 21.53 -6.88
C VAL A 394 11.76 22.06 -6.61
N GLU A 395 11.00 21.31 -5.81
CA GLU A 395 9.60 21.62 -5.52
C GLU A 395 9.37 22.29 -4.16
N THR A 396 10.39 22.61 -3.34
CA THR A 396 10.23 23.19 -1.98
C THR A 396 9.28 24.41 -1.91
N THR A 397 9.25 25.26 -2.94
CA THR A 397 8.32 26.41 -3.02
C THR A 397 6.85 25.97 -3.21
N ILE A 398 6.62 24.82 -3.85
CA ILE A 398 5.31 24.18 -4.03
C ILE A 398 4.99 23.33 -2.78
N GLU A 399 5.93 22.54 -2.28
CA GLU A 399 5.78 21.74 -1.06
C GLU A 399 5.48 22.62 0.17
N ALA A 400 6.20 23.72 0.38
CA ALA A 400 5.94 24.65 1.49
C ALA A 400 4.55 25.29 1.39
N LYS A 401 4.07 25.57 0.17
CA LYS A 401 2.67 25.99 -0.07
C LYS A 401 1.70 24.86 0.29
N HIS A 402 1.96 23.63 -0.15
CA HIS A 402 1.16 22.44 0.22
C HIS A 402 1.19 22.13 1.74
N ALA A 403 2.28 22.44 2.44
CA ALA A 403 2.41 22.27 3.89
C ALA A 403 1.60 23.32 4.66
N ARG A 404 1.75 24.62 4.34
CA ARG A 404 0.92 25.72 4.87
C ARG A 404 -0.56 25.44 4.61
N VAL A 405 -0.89 25.00 3.41
CA VAL A 405 -2.22 24.52 2.99
C VAL A 405 -2.71 23.35 3.83
N SER A 406 -1.88 22.35 4.12
CA SER A 406 -2.28 21.17 4.89
C SER A 406 -2.54 21.51 6.35
N LEU A 407 -1.76 22.43 6.92
CA LEU A 407 -2.00 23.02 8.25
C LEU A 407 -3.31 23.82 8.26
N ALA A 408 -3.53 24.70 7.28
CA ALA A 408 -4.77 25.47 7.16
C ALA A 408 -6.00 24.58 6.89
N LYS A 409 -5.85 23.48 6.15
CA LYS A 409 -6.91 22.48 5.92
C LYS A 409 -7.28 21.71 7.20
N ARG A 410 -6.30 21.42 8.08
CA ARG A 410 -6.56 20.86 9.42
C ARG A 410 -7.34 21.84 10.33
N ARG A 411 -7.19 23.15 10.13
CA ARG A 411 -7.89 24.20 10.92
C ARG A 411 -9.25 24.63 10.34
N HIS A 412 -9.38 24.71 9.01
CA HIS A 412 -10.50 25.40 8.34
C HIS A 412 -11.15 24.62 7.17
N HIS A 413 -10.94 23.30 7.08
CA HIS A 413 -11.53 22.42 6.05
C HIS A 413 -11.32 22.86 4.58
N LEU A 414 -10.28 23.64 4.28
CA LEU A 414 -10.07 24.23 2.95
C LEU A 414 -10.02 23.18 1.83
N GLY A 415 -10.93 23.33 0.86
CA GLY A 415 -10.98 22.52 -0.36
C GLY A 415 -9.90 22.90 -1.38
N PRO A 416 -9.52 21.98 -2.30
CA PRO A 416 -8.43 22.19 -3.28
C PRO A 416 -8.56 23.47 -4.14
N VAL A 417 -9.79 23.95 -4.37
CA VAL A 417 -10.05 25.18 -5.15
C VAL A 417 -9.61 26.42 -4.38
N ARG A 418 -10.02 26.58 -3.10
CA ARG A 418 -9.56 27.71 -2.25
C ARG A 418 -8.03 27.69 -2.08
N ILE A 419 -7.46 26.50 -1.97
CA ILE A 419 -6.02 26.23 -1.92
C ILE A 419 -5.30 26.73 -3.18
N SER A 420 -5.80 26.41 -4.37
CA SER A 420 -5.22 26.87 -5.64
C SER A 420 -5.38 28.39 -5.81
N LEU A 421 -6.55 28.94 -5.46
CA LEU A 421 -6.82 30.38 -5.52
C LEU A 421 -5.92 31.18 -4.58
N ALA A 422 -5.76 30.80 -3.31
CA ALA A 422 -4.89 31.51 -2.36
C ALA A 422 -3.43 31.59 -2.84
N ASN A 423 -2.94 30.56 -3.54
CA ASN A 423 -1.60 30.53 -4.11
C ASN A 423 -1.44 31.34 -5.42
N ARG A 424 -2.53 31.65 -6.11
CA ARG A 424 -2.54 32.35 -7.42
C ARG A 424 -3.04 33.79 -7.34
N LEU A 425 -3.90 34.12 -6.37
CA LEU A 425 -4.51 35.44 -6.19
C LEU A 425 -3.47 36.58 -6.13
N PRO A 426 -2.39 36.52 -5.33
CA PRO A 426 -1.39 37.59 -5.30
C PRO A 426 -0.69 37.84 -6.64
N LEU A 427 -0.59 36.82 -7.51
CA LEU A 427 -0.04 36.96 -8.86
C LEU A 427 -1.07 37.58 -9.81
N LEU A 428 -2.32 37.09 -9.79
CA LEU A 428 -3.43 37.63 -10.57
C LEU A 428 -3.70 39.10 -10.24
N THR A 429 -3.70 39.47 -8.95
CA THR A 429 -3.82 40.86 -8.49
C THR A 429 -2.69 41.72 -9.05
N ARG A 430 -1.44 41.25 -9.02
CA ARG A 430 -0.30 41.97 -9.61
C ARG A 430 -0.38 42.09 -11.14
N TRP A 431 -0.93 41.10 -11.84
CA TRP A 431 -1.14 41.15 -13.29
C TRP A 431 -2.23 42.17 -13.67
N VAL A 432 -3.35 42.18 -12.95
CA VAL A 432 -4.42 43.18 -13.11
C VAL A 432 -3.92 44.59 -12.77
N GLN A 433 -3.22 44.76 -11.63
CA GLN A 433 -2.64 46.05 -11.21
C GLN A 433 -1.63 46.64 -12.21
N ARG A 434 -0.99 45.80 -13.02
CA ARG A 434 -0.03 46.20 -14.06
C ARG A 434 -0.63 46.21 -15.47
N GLY A 435 -1.93 45.94 -15.64
CA GLY A 435 -2.59 45.88 -16.95
C GLY A 435 -2.21 44.69 -17.83
N HIS A 436 -1.52 43.66 -17.32
CA HIS A 436 -1.19 42.45 -18.11
C HIS A 436 -2.42 41.57 -18.40
N VAL A 437 -3.49 41.72 -17.61
CA VAL A 437 -4.76 41.02 -17.77
C VAL A 437 -5.88 42.00 -17.42
N ASP A 438 -6.84 42.18 -18.33
CA ASP A 438 -8.04 42.95 -18.04
C ASP A 438 -8.88 42.26 -16.93
N SER A 439 -9.28 43.05 -15.94
CA SER A 439 -10.14 42.61 -14.85
C SER A 439 -11.53 42.17 -15.31
N VAL A 440 -12.09 42.80 -16.35
CA VAL A 440 -13.43 42.48 -16.87
C VAL A 440 -13.36 41.14 -17.60
N GLU A 441 -12.39 40.94 -18.49
CA GLU A 441 -12.16 39.65 -19.14
C GLU A 441 -11.82 38.54 -18.13
N LEU A 442 -11.02 38.81 -17.10
CA LEU A 442 -10.73 37.83 -16.05
C LEU A 442 -12.00 37.40 -15.31
N VAL A 443 -12.88 38.33 -14.95
CA VAL A 443 -14.19 38.03 -14.34
C VAL A 443 -15.11 37.30 -15.33
N ARG A 444 -15.07 37.65 -16.63
CA ARG A 444 -15.82 36.98 -17.70
C ARG A 444 -15.37 35.52 -17.85
N LEU A 445 -14.05 35.27 -17.88
CA LEU A 445 -13.46 33.93 -17.95
C LEU A 445 -13.78 33.10 -16.70
N PHE A 446 -13.63 33.66 -15.49
CA PHE A 446 -14.03 32.99 -14.25
C PHE A 446 -15.52 32.63 -14.24
N SER A 447 -16.38 33.50 -14.78
CA SER A 447 -17.82 33.25 -14.87
C SER A 447 -18.15 32.15 -15.88
N LYS A 448 -17.52 32.18 -17.07
CA LYS A 448 -17.62 31.09 -18.06
C LYS A 448 -17.11 29.76 -17.49
N SER A 449 -16.01 29.76 -16.72
CA SER A 449 -15.39 28.57 -16.15
C SER A 449 -16.13 27.96 -14.95
N ARG A 450 -17.19 28.60 -14.42
CA ARG A 450 -18.08 27.96 -13.44
C ARG A 450 -18.80 26.74 -14.03
N SER A 451 -19.04 26.73 -15.34
CA SER A 451 -19.55 25.57 -16.04
C SER A 451 -18.41 24.63 -16.44
N LEU A 452 -18.28 23.50 -15.75
CA LEU A 452 -17.27 22.46 -16.07
C LEU A 452 -17.33 22.03 -17.55
N LYS A 453 -18.53 21.98 -18.15
CA LYS A 453 -18.74 21.67 -19.58
C LYS A 453 -18.14 22.71 -20.54
N LYS A 454 -17.95 23.95 -20.10
CA LYS A 454 -17.34 25.03 -20.91
C LYS A 454 -15.82 25.08 -20.75
N ILE A 455 -15.25 24.52 -19.67
CA ILE A 455 -13.80 24.56 -19.43
C ILE A 455 -12.97 24.01 -20.62
N PRO A 456 -13.34 22.89 -21.30
CA PRO A 456 -12.61 22.43 -22.48
C PRO A 456 -12.39 23.51 -23.54
N GLY A 457 -13.46 24.19 -23.99
CA GLY A 457 -13.37 25.28 -24.98
C GLY A 457 -12.88 26.63 -24.42
N LEU A 458 -12.66 26.75 -23.11
CA LEU A 458 -11.99 27.91 -22.49
C LEU A 458 -10.48 27.71 -22.32
N LEU A 459 -10.02 26.46 -22.45
CA LEU A 459 -8.61 26.07 -22.37
C LEU A 459 -8.11 25.52 -23.70
N ASP A 460 -8.90 25.64 -24.78
CA ASP A 460 -8.60 25.14 -26.12
C ASP A 460 -8.21 23.64 -26.16
N ILE A 461 -8.93 22.84 -25.36
CA ILE A 461 -8.81 21.37 -25.28
C ILE A 461 -10.16 20.68 -25.54
N ALA A 462 -11.07 21.33 -26.27
CA ALA A 462 -12.38 20.77 -26.61
C ALA A 462 -12.24 19.41 -27.31
N ASP A 463 -11.33 19.34 -28.28
CA ASP A 463 -11.11 18.20 -29.18
C ASP A 463 -10.06 17.20 -28.64
N HIS A 464 -9.72 17.27 -27.36
CA HIS A 464 -8.76 16.34 -26.76
C HIS A 464 -9.36 14.92 -26.69
N PRO A 465 -8.67 13.87 -27.17
CA PRO A 465 -9.28 12.54 -27.34
C PRO A 465 -9.77 11.88 -26.03
N ASP A 466 -9.14 12.20 -24.90
CA ASP A 466 -9.59 11.72 -23.58
C ASP A 466 -10.88 12.43 -23.08
N LEU A 467 -11.25 13.58 -23.67
CA LEU A 467 -12.54 14.27 -23.49
C LEU A 467 -13.61 13.78 -24.47
N ASP A 468 -13.23 13.39 -25.68
CA ASP A 468 -14.14 12.80 -26.68
C ASP A 468 -14.62 11.40 -26.24
N ALA A 469 -13.77 10.67 -25.51
CA ALA A 469 -14.12 9.42 -24.85
C ALA A 469 -15.35 9.57 -23.93
N ALA A 470 -16.21 8.55 -23.89
CA ALA A 470 -17.54 8.55 -23.24
C ALA A 470 -17.58 8.87 -21.72
N GLN A 471 -16.44 9.17 -21.09
CA GLN A 471 -16.36 9.78 -19.75
C GLN A 471 -17.00 11.17 -19.68
N PHE A 472 -17.05 11.95 -20.77
CA PHE A 472 -17.71 13.28 -20.81
C PHE A 472 -19.17 13.24 -20.36
N ARG A 473 -19.88 12.14 -20.70
CA ARG A 473 -21.30 11.92 -20.37
C ARG A 473 -21.54 11.48 -18.91
N LYS A 474 -20.50 11.13 -18.14
CA LYS A 474 -20.62 10.60 -16.76
C LYS A 474 -20.74 11.69 -15.67
N GLY A 475 -20.83 12.96 -16.05
CA GLY A 475 -21.24 14.06 -15.16
C GLY A 475 -20.09 14.86 -14.53
N PRO A 476 -20.43 15.88 -13.69
CA PRO A 476 -19.47 16.91 -13.25
C PRO A 476 -18.28 16.36 -12.44
N ALA A 477 -18.49 15.33 -11.62
CA ALA A 477 -17.42 14.70 -10.84
C ALA A 477 -16.40 13.99 -11.74
N SER A 478 -16.86 13.21 -12.73
CA SER A 478 -16.01 12.56 -13.73
C SER A 478 -15.24 13.59 -14.56
N MET A 479 -15.91 14.64 -15.01
CA MET A 479 -15.31 15.74 -15.77
C MET A 479 -14.25 16.50 -14.95
N ARG A 480 -14.48 16.72 -13.64
CA ARG A 480 -13.49 17.33 -12.73
C ARG A 480 -12.25 16.44 -12.54
N VAL A 481 -12.41 15.11 -12.47
CA VAL A 481 -11.29 14.16 -12.43
C VAL A 481 -10.55 14.10 -13.77
N LEU A 482 -11.27 14.18 -14.88
CA LEU A 482 -10.71 14.15 -16.23
C LEU A 482 -9.91 15.42 -16.56
N LEU A 483 -10.51 16.61 -16.41
CA LEU A 483 -9.81 17.89 -16.47
C LEU A 483 -8.67 17.96 -15.43
N GLY A 484 -8.86 17.34 -14.26
CA GLY A 484 -7.81 17.18 -13.25
C GLY A 484 -6.61 16.37 -13.73
N LYS A 485 -6.80 15.37 -14.61
CA LYS A 485 -5.69 14.71 -15.32
C LYS A 485 -5.11 15.67 -16.35
N LEU A 486 -5.91 16.14 -17.31
CA LEU A 486 -5.43 16.90 -18.48
C LEU A 486 -4.67 18.19 -18.12
N ILE A 487 -5.09 18.90 -17.06
CA ILE A 487 -4.52 20.19 -16.67
C ILE A 487 -3.33 20.04 -15.69
N TYR A 488 -3.36 19.03 -14.80
CA TYR A 488 -2.34 18.89 -13.72
C TYR A 488 -1.41 17.68 -13.91
N ARG A 489 -1.68 16.82 -14.89
CA ARG A 489 -0.76 15.80 -15.36
C ARG A 489 -0.50 16.09 -16.83
N CYS A 490 0.70 16.60 -17.12
CA CYS A 490 1.31 16.38 -18.42
C CYS A 490 1.55 14.86 -18.53
N ASN A 491 0.50 14.16 -18.94
CA ASN A 491 0.42 12.71 -18.92
C ASN A 491 1.42 12.17 -19.93
N ILE A 492 2.21 11.17 -19.53
CA ILE A 492 3.37 10.71 -20.30
C ILE A 492 2.93 10.14 -21.67
N ARG A 493 1.68 9.67 -21.79
CA ARG A 493 1.05 9.31 -23.08
C ARG A 493 0.93 10.47 -24.06
N ASP A 494 0.70 11.67 -23.55
CA ASP A 494 0.38 12.87 -24.34
C ASP A 494 1.67 13.67 -24.61
N MET A 495 2.65 13.58 -23.70
CA MET A 495 4.01 14.10 -23.94
C MET A 495 4.82 13.29 -24.95
N TYR A 496 4.52 12.00 -25.12
CA TYR A 496 5.25 11.11 -26.02
C TYR A 496 4.27 10.22 -26.78
N HIS A 497 4.12 10.42 -28.10
CA HIS A 497 3.46 9.45 -28.99
C HIS A 497 4.00 8.03 -28.77
N SER A 498 5.31 7.93 -28.51
CA SER A 498 6.00 6.69 -28.22
C SER A 498 5.79 6.14 -26.81
N TYR A 499 5.13 6.80 -25.83
CA TYR A 499 4.89 6.19 -24.51
C TYR A 499 3.72 5.20 -24.52
N GLU A 500 2.71 5.38 -25.37
CA GLU A 500 1.76 4.29 -25.65
C GLU A 500 2.49 3.10 -26.31
N VAL A 501 3.40 3.36 -27.26
CA VAL A 501 4.17 2.30 -27.95
C VAL A 501 5.15 1.61 -27.00
N ALA A 502 5.95 2.35 -26.24
CA ALA A 502 6.95 1.89 -25.28
C ALA A 502 6.32 1.36 -23.98
N GLY A 503 5.17 1.87 -23.57
CA GLY A 503 4.33 1.30 -22.51
C GLY A 503 3.73 -0.04 -22.95
N LYS A 504 3.17 -0.12 -24.16
CA LYS A 504 2.75 -1.37 -24.78
C LYS A 504 3.93 -2.29 -25.12
N ALA A 505 5.15 -1.78 -25.30
CA ALA A 505 6.36 -2.57 -25.54
C ALA A 505 6.99 -3.06 -24.23
N ASN A 506 6.94 -2.28 -23.15
CA ASN A 506 7.35 -2.70 -21.80
C ASN A 506 6.33 -3.68 -21.23
N GLU A 507 5.01 -3.46 -21.45
CA GLU A 507 4.01 -4.49 -21.21
C GLU A 507 4.19 -5.69 -22.13
N ARG A 508 4.49 -5.54 -23.43
CA ARG A 508 4.80 -6.69 -24.30
C ARG A 508 6.06 -7.41 -23.86
N SER A 509 7.10 -6.74 -23.37
CA SER A 509 8.33 -7.36 -22.86
C SER A 509 8.12 -8.00 -21.50
N LYS A 510 7.31 -7.42 -20.60
CA LYS A 510 6.89 -8.07 -19.35
C LYS A 510 5.97 -9.26 -19.61
N ARG A 511 5.05 -9.17 -20.57
CA ARG A 511 4.18 -10.27 -21.02
C ARG A 511 4.94 -11.32 -21.83
N ALA A 512 5.97 -10.95 -22.59
CA ALA A 512 6.82 -11.87 -23.36
C ALA A 512 7.84 -12.55 -22.45
N ALA A 513 8.42 -11.85 -21.48
CA ALA A 513 9.19 -12.45 -20.40
C ALA A 513 8.31 -13.38 -19.56
N ALA A 514 7.09 -12.98 -19.19
CA ALA A 514 6.16 -13.85 -18.48
C ALA A 514 5.65 -15.03 -19.33
N LYS A 515 5.50 -14.87 -20.66
CA LYS A 515 5.09 -15.93 -21.60
C LYS A 515 6.24 -16.84 -22.02
N ALA A 516 7.48 -16.36 -22.00
CA ALA A 516 8.68 -17.16 -22.10
C ALA A 516 8.92 -17.91 -20.79
N GLN A 517 8.76 -17.26 -19.62
CA GLN A 517 8.80 -17.92 -18.32
C GLN A 517 7.68 -18.98 -18.18
N ALA A 518 6.47 -18.72 -18.71
CA ALA A 518 5.37 -19.70 -18.79
C ALA A 518 5.49 -20.70 -19.96
N LYS A 519 6.61 -20.67 -20.71
CA LYS A 519 7.06 -21.73 -21.62
C LYS A 519 8.27 -22.50 -21.07
N LEU A 520 9.09 -21.85 -20.24
CA LEU A 520 10.28 -22.39 -19.58
C LEU A 520 9.92 -23.15 -18.29
N ILE A 521 8.85 -22.76 -17.61
CA ILE A 521 8.09 -23.73 -16.81
C ILE A 521 7.50 -24.73 -17.82
N PRO A 522 7.88 -26.02 -17.78
CA PRO A 522 7.30 -27.01 -18.68
C PRO A 522 5.79 -27.06 -18.42
N SER A 523 5.01 -26.61 -19.39
CA SER A 523 3.56 -26.59 -19.25
C SER A 523 3.03 -28.01 -19.41
N ASN A 524 3.01 -28.76 -18.31
CA ASN A 524 2.19 -29.96 -18.13
C ASN A 524 0.70 -29.61 -18.07
N SER A 525 0.25 -28.79 -19.03
CA SER A 525 -1.08 -28.87 -19.58
C SER A 525 -1.18 -30.18 -20.36
N SER A 526 -1.24 -31.29 -19.62
CA SER A 526 -2.00 -32.46 -20.07
C SER A 526 -3.33 -31.96 -20.62
N ALA A 527 -3.80 -32.57 -21.71
CA ALA A 527 -5.07 -32.20 -22.30
C ALA A 527 -6.14 -32.19 -21.21
N LEU A 528 -7.10 -31.25 -21.30
CA LEU A 528 -8.21 -31.25 -20.36
C LEU A 528 -8.98 -32.56 -20.59
N THR A 529 -8.87 -33.49 -19.65
CA THR A 529 -9.65 -34.74 -19.61
C THR A 529 -10.90 -34.56 -18.76
N TYR A 530 -11.84 -35.49 -18.89
CA TYR A 530 -13.02 -35.53 -18.04
C TYR A 530 -12.63 -35.67 -16.56
N ASP A 531 -11.76 -36.64 -16.29
CA ASP A 531 -11.23 -36.97 -14.96
C ASP A 531 -10.58 -35.77 -14.29
N ARG A 532 -9.81 -34.93 -15.01
CA ARG A 532 -9.25 -33.70 -14.45
C ARG A 532 -10.35 -32.70 -13.99
N VAL A 533 -11.48 -32.63 -14.69
CA VAL A 533 -12.64 -31.81 -14.30
C VAL A 533 -13.37 -32.43 -13.10
N VAL A 534 -13.58 -33.75 -13.11
CA VAL A 534 -14.23 -34.48 -12.01
C VAL A 534 -13.40 -34.40 -10.72
N LEU A 535 -12.09 -34.63 -10.78
CA LEU A 535 -11.16 -34.51 -9.65
C LEU A 535 -11.15 -33.09 -9.05
N CYS A 536 -11.20 -32.04 -9.89
CA CYS A 536 -11.34 -30.66 -9.42
C CYS A 536 -12.70 -30.43 -8.71
N ALA A 537 -13.78 -31.01 -9.23
CA ALA A 537 -15.10 -30.94 -8.60
C ALA A 537 -15.17 -31.73 -7.29
N MET A 538 -14.53 -32.90 -7.21
CA MET A 538 -14.41 -33.73 -6.01
C MET A 538 -13.65 -32.98 -4.91
N GLN A 539 -12.52 -32.35 -5.23
CA GLN A 539 -11.77 -31.52 -4.28
C GLN A 539 -12.65 -30.37 -3.74
N GLN A 540 -13.44 -29.71 -4.60
CA GLN A 540 -14.38 -28.67 -4.18
C GLN A 540 -15.52 -29.19 -3.30
N HIS A 541 -16.09 -30.36 -3.62
CA HIS A 541 -17.15 -31.01 -2.85
C HIS A 541 -16.68 -31.38 -1.45
N MET A 542 -15.50 -32.01 -1.32
CA MET A 542 -14.87 -32.31 -0.03
C MET A 542 -14.71 -31.05 0.83
N LEU A 543 -14.29 -29.93 0.23
CA LEU A 543 -14.10 -28.64 0.91
C LEU A 543 -15.44 -27.95 1.27
N GLN A 544 -16.51 -28.18 0.52
CA GLN A 544 -17.86 -27.69 0.82
C GLN A 544 -18.51 -28.52 1.95
N ASN A 545 -18.36 -29.85 1.91
CA ASN A 545 -18.80 -30.75 2.99
C ASN A 545 -18.08 -30.45 4.31
N HIS A 546 -16.82 -30.00 4.26
CA HIS A 546 -16.09 -29.55 5.44
C HIS A 546 -16.72 -28.30 6.07
N GLU A 547 -17.04 -27.28 5.27
CA GLU A 547 -17.69 -26.03 5.75
C GLU A 547 -19.13 -26.26 6.25
N ALA A 548 -19.83 -27.24 5.67
CA ALA A 548 -21.20 -27.58 6.07
C ALA A 548 -21.28 -28.39 7.38
N SER A 549 -20.17 -28.99 7.84
CA SER A 549 -20.15 -29.76 9.09
C SER A 549 -19.99 -28.86 10.31
N ALA A 550 -20.96 -28.94 11.23
CA ALA A 550 -20.86 -28.28 12.54
C ALA A 550 -19.88 -28.98 13.51
N THR A 551 -19.35 -30.15 13.16
CA THR A 551 -18.35 -30.91 13.95
C THR A 551 -17.06 -31.11 13.16
N THR A 552 -15.94 -31.30 13.87
CA THR A 552 -14.63 -31.57 13.27
C THR A 552 -14.62 -32.89 12.51
N CYS A 553 -14.75 -32.80 11.18
CA CYS A 553 -14.61 -33.93 10.28
C CYS A 553 -13.14 -34.23 9.96
N TYR A 554 -12.82 -35.51 10.05
CA TYR A 554 -11.57 -36.10 9.56
C TYR A 554 -11.85 -36.84 8.25
N TYR A 555 -10.85 -36.96 7.39
CA TYR A 555 -10.93 -37.61 6.09
C TYR A 555 -9.87 -38.68 5.98
N SER A 556 -10.14 -39.79 5.29
CA SER A 556 -9.15 -40.84 5.04
C SER A 556 -9.20 -41.30 3.59
N ALA A 557 -8.04 -41.42 2.95
CA ALA A 557 -7.88 -41.97 1.62
C ALA A 557 -6.59 -42.81 1.51
N PRO A 558 -6.51 -43.77 0.56
CA PRO A 558 -5.27 -44.44 0.21
C PRO A 558 -4.19 -43.43 -0.13
N ARG A 559 -2.94 -43.74 0.23
CA ARG A 559 -1.80 -42.84 0.05
C ARG A 559 -1.63 -42.39 -1.41
N GLN A 560 -1.82 -43.29 -2.38
CA GLN A 560 -1.71 -42.95 -3.81
C GLN A 560 -2.78 -41.96 -4.31
N CYS A 561 -3.86 -41.74 -3.53
CA CYS A 561 -4.98 -40.90 -3.93
C CYS A 561 -4.81 -39.42 -3.56
N MET A 562 -3.66 -38.99 -3.01
CA MET A 562 -3.47 -37.61 -2.53
C MET A 562 -2.11 -37.01 -2.91
N GLN A 563 -2.13 -35.82 -3.50
CA GLN A 563 -0.92 -35.05 -3.79
C GLN A 563 -0.61 -34.08 -2.62
N LEU A 564 -0.01 -34.63 -1.57
CA LEU A 564 0.46 -33.92 -0.37
C LEU A 564 1.91 -33.45 -0.53
N GLN A 565 2.16 -32.17 -0.28
CA GLN A 565 3.51 -31.58 -0.19
C GLN A 565 3.66 -30.90 1.18
N SER A 566 4.81 -30.99 1.86
CA SER A 566 4.99 -30.31 3.15
C SER A 566 4.84 -28.79 2.99
N VAL A 567 4.08 -28.13 3.87
CA VAL A 567 3.97 -26.66 3.86
C VAL A 567 5.33 -26.03 4.19
N GLU A 568 6.13 -26.70 5.02
CA GLU A 568 7.50 -26.32 5.32
C GLU A 568 8.36 -26.34 4.05
N ALA A 569 8.40 -27.46 3.31
CA ALA A 569 9.14 -27.57 2.05
C ALA A 569 8.71 -26.51 1.01
N VAL A 570 7.40 -26.21 0.91
CA VAL A 570 6.85 -25.16 0.02
C VAL A 570 7.25 -23.73 0.44
N LEU A 571 7.49 -23.50 1.72
CA LEU A 571 7.94 -22.20 2.26
C LEU A 571 9.46 -22.05 2.23
N GLU A 572 10.19 -23.14 2.45
CA GLU A 572 11.65 -23.17 2.50
C GLU A 572 12.29 -23.10 1.12
N GLU A 573 11.70 -23.72 0.08
CA GLU A 573 12.23 -23.90 -1.29
C GLU A 573 12.96 -22.64 -1.85
N PRO A 574 14.29 -22.48 -1.63
CA PRO A 574 14.95 -21.18 -1.74
C PRO A 574 15.54 -20.97 -3.14
N SER A 575 14.95 -21.65 -4.14
CA SER A 575 15.48 -21.71 -5.49
C SER A 575 15.15 -20.44 -6.25
N THR A 576 16.17 -19.59 -6.40
CA THR A 576 16.12 -18.47 -7.35
C THR A 576 15.75 -19.00 -8.74
N LYS A 577 15.11 -18.16 -9.56
CA LYS A 577 14.67 -18.58 -10.92
C LYS A 577 15.78 -19.15 -11.81
N ARG A 578 17.05 -18.90 -11.48
CA ARG A 578 18.23 -19.41 -12.18
C ARG A 578 18.52 -20.86 -11.77
N GLN A 579 18.61 -21.14 -10.48
CA GLN A 579 18.81 -22.50 -9.93
C GLN A 579 17.73 -23.50 -10.38
N ARG A 580 16.48 -23.07 -10.60
CA ARG A 580 15.43 -23.96 -11.16
C ARG A 580 15.64 -24.37 -12.62
N VAL A 581 16.50 -23.68 -13.35
CA VAL A 581 16.91 -24.01 -14.73
C VAL A 581 18.23 -24.78 -14.71
N ASP A 582 19.16 -24.38 -13.85
CA ASP A 582 20.49 -24.99 -13.72
C ASP A 582 20.46 -26.37 -13.01
N ALA A 583 19.34 -26.75 -12.37
CA ALA A 583 19.18 -27.99 -11.59
C ALA A 583 18.09 -28.95 -12.12
N LEU A 584 17.77 -28.89 -13.42
CA LEU A 584 16.96 -29.93 -14.09
C LEU A 584 17.90 -31.02 -14.65
N PRO A 585 17.79 -32.29 -14.21
CA PRO A 585 18.32 -33.42 -14.96
C PRO A 585 17.49 -33.63 -16.24
N ASP A 586 18.09 -34.18 -17.30
CA ASP A 586 17.38 -34.46 -18.56
C ASP A 586 16.36 -35.63 -18.46
N ASP A 587 16.41 -36.42 -17.38
CA ASP A 587 15.50 -37.55 -17.13
C ASP A 587 14.15 -37.11 -16.54
N ALA A 588 13.23 -36.70 -17.42
CA ALA A 588 11.91 -36.16 -17.08
C ALA A 588 10.88 -37.15 -16.45
N ASP A 589 11.34 -38.32 -15.96
CA ASP A 589 10.52 -39.36 -15.31
C ASP A 589 10.91 -39.59 -13.83
N SER A 590 11.84 -38.79 -13.29
CA SER A 590 12.23 -38.85 -11.87
C SER A 590 11.15 -38.23 -10.98
N GLY A 591 10.09 -38.98 -10.68
CA GLY A 591 9.02 -38.57 -9.78
C GLY A 591 9.53 -38.28 -8.37
N LEU A 592 9.54 -37.00 -7.98
CA LEU A 592 9.90 -36.56 -6.63
C LEU A 592 8.98 -37.22 -5.60
N ALA A 593 9.54 -38.12 -4.79
CA ALA A 593 8.78 -38.87 -3.78
C ALA A 593 8.20 -37.91 -2.71
N PRO A 594 6.90 -37.97 -2.39
CA PRO A 594 6.29 -37.04 -1.44
C PRO A 594 6.77 -37.27 0.00
N ASP A 595 7.14 -36.19 0.69
CA ASP A 595 7.77 -36.14 2.04
C ASP A 595 7.14 -37.06 3.10
N VAL A 596 5.85 -37.35 2.97
CA VAL A 596 5.08 -38.29 3.81
C VAL A 596 5.68 -39.71 3.77
N GLY A 597 6.64 -40.01 2.88
CA GLY A 597 7.24 -41.32 2.60
C GLY A 597 7.78 -42.11 3.80
N MET A 598 8.28 -41.44 4.84
CA MET A 598 9.01 -42.14 5.91
C MET A 598 8.13 -42.81 6.99
N TRP A 599 6.82 -42.56 7.02
CA TRP A 599 6.01 -42.82 8.23
C TRP A 599 4.71 -43.63 8.04
N VAL A 600 4.24 -43.85 6.81
CA VAL A 600 2.99 -44.58 6.53
C VAL A 600 3.19 -45.54 5.35
N PRO A 601 3.02 -46.87 5.53
CA PRO A 601 3.07 -47.85 4.44
C PRO A 601 2.05 -47.54 3.34
N ASP A 602 2.38 -47.78 2.07
CA ASP A 602 1.51 -47.44 0.94
C ASP A 602 0.13 -48.14 0.98
N THR A 603 0.03 -49.27 1.69
CA THR A 603 -1.22 -50.02 1.90
C THR A 603 -2.17 -49.43 2.93
N GLN A 604 -1.74 -48.47 3.75
CA GLN A 604 -2.58 -47.88 4.80
C GLN A 604 -3.27 -46.59 4.34
N PRO A 605 -4.56 -46.38 4.69
CA PRO A 605 -5.24 -45.12 4.42
C PRO A 605 -4.66 -44.01 5.31
N VAL A 606 -4.21 -42.93 4.67
CA VAL A 606 -3.72 -41.73 5.35
C VAL A 606 -4.93 -40.92 5.83
N THR A 607 -5.04 -40.71 7.14
CA THR A 607 -6.08 -39.87 7.74
C THR A 607 -5.59 -38.44 7.91
N PHE A 608 -6.43 -37.47 7.57
CA PHE A 608 -6.10 -36.04 7.60
C PHE A 608 -7.27 -35.18 8.07
N GLN A 609 -6.97 -34.02 8.65
CA GLN A 609 -7.93 -32.98 8.99
C GLN A 609 -7.68 -31.75 8.11
N ILE A 610 -8.73 -31.20 7.50
CA ILE A 610 -8.62 -29.94 6.76
C ILE A 610 -8.51 -28.80 7.80
N LEU A 611 -7.43 -28.02 7.72
CA LEU A 611 -7.19 -26.86 8.58
C LEU A 611 -7.58 -25.55 7.89
N LEU A 612 -7.40 -25.47 6.57
CA LEU A 612 -7.73 -24.31 5.75
C LEU A 612 -8.15 -24.72 4.35
N LYS A 613 -9.31 -24.24 3.90
CA LYS A 613 -9.75 -24.34 2.51
C LYS A 613 -8.91 -23.51 1.54
N ASN A 614 -8.48 -22.31 1.97
CA ASN A 614 -7.71 -21.36 1.18
C ASN A 614 -6.42 -20.98 1.95
N PRO A 615 -5.22 -21.44 1.55
CA PRO A 615 -3.97 -21.07 2.21
C PRO A 615 -3.74 -19.55 2.19
N GLY A 616 -4.07 -18.90 1.06
CA GLY A 616 -3.92 -17.46 0.85
C GLY A 616 -4.80 -16.54 1.73
N ASP A 617 -5.78 -17.06 2.46
CA ASP A 617 -6.61 -16.26 3.38
C ASP A 617 -5.94 -16.09 4.77
N LYS A 618 -5.01 -16.98 5.15
CA LYS A 618 -4.19 -16.79 6.37
C LYS A 618 -3.12 -15.70 6.11
N LYS A 619 -3.31 -14.52 6.70
CA LYS A 619 -2.28 -13.46 6.82
C LYS A 619 -0.98 -13.88 7.54
N VAL A 620 -0.99 -15.08 8.14
CA VAL A 620 0.09 -15.67 8.95
C VAL A 620 1.05 -16.51 8.10
N ILE A 621 0.56 -17.24 7.09
CA ILE A 621 1.42 -18.01 6.17
C ILE A 621 2.01 -17.04 5.15
N ARG A 622 3.13 -16.42 5.51
CA ARG A 622 3.89 -15.53 4.63
C ARG A 622 4.98 -16.37 3.93
N PRO A 623 4.93 -16.55 2.61
CA PRO A 623 6.05 -17.17 1.88
C PRO A 623 7.31 -16.32 2.00
N ALA A 624 8.47 -16.97 1.92
CA ALA A 624 9.77 -16.29 1.95
C ALA A 624 9.87 -15.20 0.86
N VAL A 625 10.53 -14.09 1.19
CA VAL A 625 10.58 -12.89 0.34
C VAL A 625 11.43 -13.14 -0.92
N GLY A 626 10.77 -13.67 -1.95
CA GLY A 626 11.39 -14.10 -3.21
C GLY A 626 10.56 -15.16 -3.94
N VAL A 627 9.78 -15.95 -3.20
CA VAL A 627 8.84 -16.94 -3.74
C VAL A 627 7.64 -16.22 -4.34
N GLY A 628 7.77 -15.79 -5.59
CA GLY A 628 6.83 -14.91 -6.29
C GLY A 628 5.45 -15.51 -6.66
N GLY A 629 5.05 -16.61 -6.03
CA GLY A 629 3.75 -17.25 -6.19
C GLY A 629 2.86 -17.03 -4.96
N ARG A 630 1.56 -16.79 -5.18
CA ARG A 630 0.58 -16.94 -4.09
C ARG A 630 0.27 -18.42 -3.91
N LEU A 631 0.14 -18.86 -2.65
CA LEU A 631 -0.42 -20.17 -2.28
C LEU A 631 -1.94 -20.19 -2.53
N ALA A 632 -2.32 -20.18 -3.81
CA ALA A 632 -3.68 -19.86 -4.29
C ALA A 632 -4.42 -21.07 -4.91
N LYS A 633 -3.87 -22.28 -4.78
CA LYS A 633 -4.51 -23.55 -5.14
C LYS A 633 -4.18 -24.60 -4.07
N GLY A 634 -5.08 -25.55 -3.86
CA GLY A 634 -4.98 -26.55 -2.80
C GLY A 634 -5.49 -26.07 -1.43
N ALA A 635 -5.60 -27.00 -0.48
CA ALA A 635 -6.02 -26.77 0.90
C ALA A 635 -4.91 -27.17 1.88
N VAL A 636 -4.85 -26.54 3.06
CA VAL A 636 -3.90 -26.96 4.12
C VAL A 636 -4.57 -28.02 4.99
N VAL A 637 -3.89 -29.14 5.18
CA VAL A 637 -4.34 -30.28 5.98
C VAL A 637 -3.29 -30.66 7.03
N ALA A 638 -3.72 -31.11 8.21
CA ALA A 638 -2.87 -31.87 9.12
C ALA A 638 -2.99 -33.36 8.77
N VAL A 639 -1.87 -34.08 8.68
CA VAL A 639 -1.86 -35.54 8.52
C VAL A 639 -1.71 -36.19 9.89
N HIS A 640 -2.46 -37.26 10.13
CA HIS A 640 -2.55 -37.93 11.43
C HIS A 640 -2.23 -39.42 11.30
N LYS A 641 -1.46 -39.97 12.26
CA LYS A 641 -1.26 -41.42 12.39
C LYS A 641 -2.55 -42.06 12.92
N GLY A 642 -3.08 -43.04 12.18
CA GLY A 642 -4.10 -43.94 12.70
C GLY A 642 -3.47 -44.99 13.63
N ILE A 643 -4.05 -45.19 14.81
CA ILE A 643 -3.75 -46.34 15.67
C ILE A 643 -4.74 -47.43 15.26
N CYS A 644 -4.25 -48.39 14.49
CA CYS A 644 -5.06 -49.48 13.96
C CYS A 644 -5.22 -50.58 15.02
N CYS A 645 -6.43 -50.73 15.56
CA CYS A 645 -6.87 -52.02 16.09
C CYS A 645 -6.91 -53.02 14.92
N GLN A 646 -6.29 -54.19 15.05
CA GLN A 646 -5.93 -55.01 13.88
C GLN A 646 -7.14 -55.58 13.09
N ASP A 647 -8.34 -55.56 13.69
CA ASP A 647 -9.62 -55.97 13.07
C ASP A 647 -10.45 -54.79 12.51
N ALA A 648 -9.83 -53.67 12.12
CA ALA A 648 -10.48 -52.39 11.72
C ALA A 648 -11.30 -52.40 10.40
N CYS A 649 -12.02 -53.49 10.10
CA CYS A 649 -13.04 -53.54 9.06
C CYS A 649 -14.41 -52.97 9.50
N LEU A 650 -14.60 -52.66 10.80
CA LEU A 650 -15.93 -52.36 11.37
C LEU A 650 -15.96 -51.10 12.26
N SER A 651 -16.85 -50.17 11.91
CA SER A 651 -17.32 -48.99 12.69
C SER A 651 -16.32 -47.88 13.04
N ASP A 652 -15.30 -48.17 13.85
CA ASP A 652 -14.55 -47.15 14.61
C ASP A 652 -13.03 -47.18 14.35
N SER A 653 -12.38 -46.03 14.54
CA SER A 653 -10.93 -45.87 14.42
C SER A 653 -10.41 -44.84 15.42
N ILE A 654 -9.18 -45.00 15.93
CA ILE A 654 -8.54 -44.04 16.84
C ILE A 654 -7.38 -43.36 16.12
N VAL A 655 -7.36 -42.03 16.14
CA VAL A 655 -6.41 -41.22 15.37
C VAL A 655 -5.70 -40.23 16.28
N VAL A 656 -4.37 -40.20 16.21
CA VAL A 656 -3.53 -39.32 17.05
C VAL A 656 -3.70 -37.88 16.59
N ALA A 657 -4.21 -37.03 17.48
CA ALA A 657 -4.16 -35.59 17.31
C ALA A 657 -2.75 -35.11 17.67
N GLY A 658 -1.82 -35.23 16.71
CA GLY A 658 -0.53 -34.52 16.78
C GLY A 658 -0.79 -33.04 17.04
N SER A 659 0.04 -32.40 17.88
CA SER A 659 -0.21 -31.05 18.41
C SER A 659 0.05 -29.92 17.40
N ALA A 660 -0.37 -30.11 16.15
CA ALA A 660 -0.32 -29.14 15.07
C ALA A 660 -1.29 -27.98 15.36
N SER A 661 -0.87 -27.08 16.26
CA SER A 661 -1.56 -25.82 16.49
C SER A 661 -1.68 -25.05 15.16
N ALA A 662 -2.71 -24.21 15.01
CA ALA A 662 -2.89 -23.43 13.77
C ALA A 662 -1.72 -22.44 13.48
N SER A 663 -0.78 -22.29 14.42
CA SER A 663 0.46 -21.52 14.34
C SER A 663 1.72 -22.36 14.05
N ASP A 664 1.71 -23.67 14.30
CA ASP A 664 2.85 -24.56 14.06
C ASP A 664 2.75 -25.16 12.66
N VAL A 665 3.79 -24.98 11.84
CA VAL A 665 3.79 -25.41 10.43
C VAL A 665 4.24 -26.87 10.31
N SER A 666 4.93 -27.41 11.31
CA SER A 666 5.38 -28.80 11.30
C SER A 666 4.17 -29.75 11.26
N GLY A 667 4.21 -30.74 10.37
CA GLY A 667 3.08 -31.66 10.13
C GLY A 667 1.89 -31.06 9.34
N GLN A 668 1.95 -29.80 8.89
CA GLN A 668 0.98 -29.25 7.94
C GLN A 668 1.41 -29.55 6.49
N PHE A 669 0.46 -30.03 5.67
CA PHE A 669 0.66 -30.37 4.27
C PHE A 669 -0.29 -29.57 3.37
N LEU A 670 0.17 -29.20 2.18
CA LEU A 670 -0.66 -28.66 1.11
C LEU A 670 -1.21 -29.82 0.28
N LEU A 671 -2.52 -30.08 0.42
CA LEU A 671 -3.26 -30.95 -0.49
C LEU A 671 -3.55 -30.18 -1.78
N SER A 672 -2.63 -30.31 -2.74
CA SER A 672 -2.65 -29.56 -4.00
C SER A 672 -3.74 -30.05 -4.96
N ASN A 673 -3.78 -31.36 -5.21
CA ASN A 673 -4.80 -32.07 -5.99
C ASN A 673 -5.13 -33.42 -5.33
N LEU A 674 -6.24 -34.03 -5.75
CA LEU A 674 -6.47 -35.46 -5.58
C LEU A 674 -5.74 -36.23 -6.70
N ALA A 675 -5.34 -37.47 -6.41
CA ALA A 675 -4.70 -38.40 -7.33
C ALA A 675 -5.47 -39.74 -7.34
N GLY A 676 -5.02 -40.71 -8.15
CA GLY A 676 -5.77 -41.96 -8.38
C GLY A 676 -6.94 -41.78 -9.36
N THR A 677 -7.73 -42.84 -9.54
CA THR A 677 -8.91 -42.84 -10.42
C THR A 677 -10.15 -42.26 -9.72
N ILE A 678 -11.19 -41.91 -10.50
CA ILE A 678 -12.46 -41.41 -9.95
C ILE A 678 -13.09 -42.50 -9.07
N GLU A 679 -13.05 -43.74 -9.57
CA GLU A 679 -13.62 -44.94 -8.98
C GLU A 679 -12.89 -45.32 -7.68
N GLU A 680 -11.56 -45.26 -7.65
CA GLU A 680 -10.76 -45.42 -6.43
C GLU A 680 -11.15 -44.39 -5.36
N LEU A 681 -11.20 -43.11 -5.73
CA LEU A 681 -11.56 -42.04 -4.79
C LEU A 681 -13.00 -42.20 -4.29
N GLN A 682 -13.96 -42.52 -5.16
CA GLN A 682 -15.35 -42.77 -4.80
C GLN A 682 -15.51 -43.94 -3.81
N ALA A 683 -14.77 -45.03 -4.04
CA ALA A 683 -14.81 -46.20 -3.18
C ALA A 683 -14.09 -45.99 -1.84
N SER A 684 -12.98 -45.23 -1.83
CA SER A 684 -12.01 -45.24 -0.71
C SER A 684 -12.01 -43.98 0.16
N MET A 685 -12.34 -42.79 -0.36
CA MET A 685 -12.32 -41.54 0.41
C MET A 685 -13.50 -41.52 1.39
N LYS A 686 -13.21 -41.64 2.70
CA LYS A 686 -14.21 -41.55 3.78
C LYS A 686 -14.10 -40.23 4.53
N ALA A 687 -15.23 -39.66 4.96
CA ALA A 687 -15.31 -38.67 6.01
C ALA A 687 -15.81 -39.33 7.31
N TRP A 688 -15.25 -38.90 8.44
CA TRP A 688 -15.50 -39.47 9.76
C TRP A 688 -16.01 -38.40 10.72
N LYS A 689 -16.85 -38.82 11.66
CA LYS A 689 -17.27 -37.98 12.79
C LYS A 689 -16.34 -38.25 13.97
N SER A 690 -15.69 -37.20 14.48
CA SER A 690 -15.04 -37.27 15.80
C SER A 690 -16.12 -37.21 16.90
N GLN A 691 -16.13 -38.18 17.81
CA GLN A 691 -17.11 -38.22 18.91
C GLN A 691 -16.56 -37.74 20.26
N LYS A 692 -15.29 -38.01 20.55
CA LYS A 692 -14.68 -37.79 21.88
C LYS A 692 -13.18 -37.59 21.76
N LEU A 693 -12.62 -36.69 22.58
CA LEU A 693 -11.20 -36.68 22.86
C LEU A 693 -10.87 -37.87 23.78
N VAL A 694 -10.00 -38.74 23.30
CA VAL A 694 -9.49 -39.94 23.96
C VAL A 694 -8.05 -39.69 24.36
N TRP A 695 -7.62 -40.21 25.50
CA TRP A 695 -6.20 -40.20 25.89
C TRP A 695 -5.63 -41.60 25.71
N THR A 696 -4.45 -41.69 25.07
CA THR A 696 -3.71 -42.94 24.94
C THR A 696 -2.25 -42.76 25.34
N LEU A 697 -1.56 -43.87 25.60
CA LEU A 697 -0.11 -43.89 25.74
C LEU A 697 0.47 -44.45 24.43
N ASN A 698 1.41 -43.71 23.83
CA ASN A 698 2.00 -44.04 22.54
C ASN A 698 3.06 -45.16 22.68
N ALA A 699 2.60 -46.37 22.98
CA ALA A 699 3.39 -47.58 23.10
C ALA A 699 2.65 -48.73 22.43
N GLU A 700 3.23 -49.27 21.35
CA GLU A 700 2.60 -50.34 20.54
C GLU A 700 2.74 -51.72 21.22
N ASP A 701 3.43 -51.79 22.36
CA ASP A 701 3.82 -53.00 23.08
C ASP A 701 2.97 -53.33 24.33
N VAL A 702 2.01 -52.48 24.75
CA VAL A 702 1.41 -52.58 26.12
C VAL A 702 0.40 -53.71 26.32
N GLY A 703 -0.24 -54.19 25.24
CA GLY A 703 -1.17 -55.34 25.31
C GLY A 703 -2.47 -55.14 26.10
N PHE A 704 -2.90 -53.89 26.36
CA PHE A 704 -4.16 -53.57 27.07
C PHE A 704 -5.30 -53.21 26.12
N GLU A 705 -6.54 -53.39 26.59
CA GLU A 705 -7.73 -52.89 25.88
C GLU A 705 -7.83 -51.35 25.99
N LEU A 706 -8.08 -50.71 24.84
CA LEU A 706 -8.04 -49.25 24.70
C LEU A 706 -9.10 -48.51 25.54
N ASP A 707 -10.26 -49.12 25.78
CA ASP A 707 -11.35 -48.51 26.56
C ASP A 707 -11.06 -48.47 28.07
N GLU A 708 -10.35 -49.47 28.62
CA GLU A 708 -9.88 -49.43 30.01
C GLU A 708 -8.82 -48.33 30.20
N VAL A 709 -7.90 -48.23 29.23
CA VAL A 709 -6.81 -47.25 29.24
C VAL A 709 -7.32 -45.82 29.05
N ASP A 710 -8.23 -45.53 28.12
CA ASP A 710 -8.84 -44.18 28.00
C ASP A 710 -9.56 -43.77 29.29
N SER A 711 -10.39 -44.67 29.83
CA SER A 711 -11.17 -44.40 31.05
C SER A 711 -10.27 -44.08 32.24
N LEU A 712 -9.12 -44.76 32.35
CA LEU A 712 -8.10 -44.49 33.34
C LEU A 712 -7.39 -43.15 33.08
N LEU A 713 -6.79 -42.97 31.89
CA LEU A 713 -5.98 -41.81 31.56
C LEU A 713 -6.79 -40.51 31.57
N GLN A 714 -8.03 -40.54 31.08
CA GLN A 714 -8.94 -39.40 31.16
C GLN A 714 -9.24 -39.02 32.61
N GLY A 715 -9.37 -40.00 33.51
CA GLY A 715 -9.45 -39.77 34.95
C GLY A 715 -8.18 -39.14 35.54
N MET A 716 -7.00 -39.62 35.16
CA MET A 716 -5.71 -39.08 35.62
C MET A 716 -5.49 -37.63 35.14
N VAL A 717 -5.77 -37.34 33.87
CA VAL A 717 -5.66 -35.99 33.29
C VAL A 717 -6.67 -35.03 33.93
N ALA A 718 -7.93 -35.46 34.11
CA ALA A 718 -8.96 -34.64 34.77
C ALA A 718 -8.64 -34.35 36.26
N ALA A 719 -7.98 -35.28 36.95
CA ALA A 719 -7.47 -35.09 38.31
C ALA A 719 -6.18 -34.23 38.39
N GLY A 720 -5.64 -33.79 37.25
CA GLY A 720 -4.35 -33.09 37.18
C GLY A 720 -3.18 -33.92 37.70
N ALA A 721 -3.29 -35.25 37.63
CA ALA A 721 -2.41 -36.22 38.30
C ALA A 721 -1.09 -36.42 37.55
N PHE A 722 -0.29 -35.36 37.46
CA PHE A 722 1.04 -35.36 36.86
C PHE A 722 2.14 -35.34 37.92
N GLU A 723 3.32 -35.85 37.58
CA GLU A 723 4.55 -35.63 38.33
C GLU A 723 4.86 -34.12 38.42
N GLY A 724 5.43 -33.68 39.55
CA GLY A 724 5.70 -32.26 39.83
C GLY A 724 4.48 -31.38 40.16
N ASN A 725 3.24 -31.75 39.79
CA ASN A 725 2.05 -30.95 40.11
C ASN A 725 1.64 -31.10 41.60
N THR A 726 2.15 -30.22 42.46
CA THR A 726 1.89 -30.22 43.91
C THR A 726 0.46 -29.81 44.29
N GLU A 727 -0.24 -29.03 43.45
CA GLU A 727 -1.65 -28.69 43.64
C GLU A 727 -2.60 -29.81 43.16
N GLY A 728 -2.14 -30.62 42.21
CA GLY A 728 -2.86 -31.80 41.73
C GLY A 728 -3.06 -32.83 42.84
N LEU A 729 -4.32 -33.12 43.16
CA LEU A 729 -4.70 -34.05 44.22
C LEU A 729 -4.20 -35.47 43.98
N GLY A 730 -3.85 -35.86 42.74
CA GLY A 730 -3.48 -37.23 42.37
C GLY A 730 -4.70 -38.09 42.04
N PHE A 731 -4.50 -39.18 41.32
CA PHE A 731 -5.60 -40.06 40.89
C PHE A 731 -5.82 -41.20 41.89
N SER A 732 -7.00 -41.22 42.53
CA SER A 732 -7.42 -42.29 43.43
C SER A 732 -8.06 -43.44 42.64
N ALA A 733 -7.31 -44.53 42.46
CA ALA A 733 -7.72 -45.67 41.64
C ALA A 733 -8.83 -46.51 42.29
N LEU A 734 -9.83 -46.91 41.48
CA LEU A 734 -10.77 -47.97 41.86
C LEU A 734 -10.04 -49.33 41.98
N PRO A 735 -10.53 -50.29 42.79
CA PRO A 735 -9.88 -51.60 42.94
C PRO A 735 -9.65 -52.33 41.60
N ALA A 736 -10.60 -52.22 40.66
CA ALA A 736 -10.50 -52.80 39.32
C ALA A 736 -9.41 -52.15 38.43
N GLN A 737 -9.04 -50.89 38.69
CA GLN A 737 -8.03 -50.16 37.92
C GLN A 737 -6.60 -50.42 38.41
N ARG A 738 -6.43 -51.03 39.60
CA ARG A 738 -5.09 -51.28 40.17
C ARG A 738 -4.21 -52.19 39.32
N PRO A 739 -4.66 -53.35 38.79
CA PRO A 739 -3.80 -54.23 37.99
C PRO A 739 -3.25 -53.53 36.73
N LEU A 740 -4.05 -52.66 36.12
CA LEU A 740 -3.63 -51.83 34.99
C LEU A 740 -2.58 -50.79 35.41
N LEU A 741 -2.82 -50.05 36.50
CA LEU A 741 -1.88 -49.06 37.04
C LEU A 741 -0.55 -49.67 37.52
N GLU A 742 -0.60 -50.80 38.22
CA GLU A 742 0.59 -51.56 38.64
C GLU A 742 1.40 -52.07 37.43
N SER A 743 0.73 -52.32 36.30
CA SER A 743 1.38 -52.72 35.07
C SER A 743 1.99 -51.53 34.31
N LEU A 744 1.28 -50.39 34.25
CA LEU A 744 1.83 -49.12 33.78
C LEU A 744 3.02 -48.62 34.64
N GLN A 745 3.01 -48.94 35.94
CA GLN A 745 4.11 -48.63 36.87
C GLN A 745 5.34 -49.50 36.61
N ARG A 746 5.16 -50.79 36.30
CA ARG A 746 6.26 -51.67 35.86
C ARG A 746 6.92 -51.22 34.55
N LEU A 747 6.21 -50.42 33.75
CA LEU A 747 6.72 -49.75 32.54
C LEU A 747 7.22 -48.32 32.80
N GLY A 748 7.19 -47.84 34.05
CA GLY A 748 7.63 -46.50 34.43
C GLY A 748 6.71 -45.36 33.96
N LEU A 749 5.51 -45.65 33.46
CA LEU A 749 4.56 -44.67 32.90
C LEU A 749 3.71 -43.98 33.99
N VAL A 750 3.52 -44.63 35.14
CA VAL A 750 2.87 -44.04 36.32
C VAL A 750 3.68 -44.29 37.59
N LEU A 751 3.48 -43.43 38.59
CA LEU A 751 4.06 -43.50 39.92
C LEU A 751 2.93 -43.59 40.95
N CYS A 752 3.11 -44.40 41.99
CA CYS A 752 2.27 -44.37 43.20
C CYS A 752 2.96 -43.49 44.26
N ALA A 753 2.21 -42.66 44.98
CA ALA A 753 2.76 -41.66 45.89
C ALA A 753 3.40 -42.24 47.18
N GLY A 754 3.09 -43.49 47.54
CA GLY A 754 3.77 -44.25 48.59
C GLY A 754 2.91 -45.39 49.13
N GLU A 755 3.46 -46.25 49.99
CA GLU A 755 2.71 -47.40 50.56
C GLU A 755 1.44 -46.98 51.33
N GLN A 756 1.44 -45.78 51.92
CA GLN A 756 0.30 -45.20 52.63
C GLN A 756 -0.53 -44.23 51.78
N ASP A 757 -0.02 -43.79 50.63
CA ASP A 757 -0.69 -42.83 49.75
C ASP A 757 -1.02 -43.47 48.40
N LEU A 758 -2.21 -44.06 48.35
CA LEU A 758 -2.77 -44.84 47.23
C LEU A 758 -3.09 -44.02 45.96
N ARG A 759 -2.48 -42.85 45.81
CA ARG A 759 -2.70 -41.90 44.73
C ARG A 759 -1.66 -42.03 43.65
N TRP A 760 -2.14 -42.14 42.42
CA TRP A 760 -1.33 -42.38 41.23
C TRP A 760 -1.09 -41.07 40.48
N ARG A 761 0.05 -40.98 39.81
CA ARG A 761 0.44 -39.86 38.94
C ARG A 761 1.05 -40.40 37.66
N LEU A 762 0.82 -39.74 36.53
CA LEU A 762 1.64 -39.94 35.33
C LEU A 762 3.07 -39.48 35.65
N SER A 763 4.05 -40.34 35.38
CA SER A 763 5.46 -39.97 35.49
C SER A 763 5.83 -38.96 34.40
N GLU A 764 7.03 -38.39 34.44
CA GLU A 764 7.55 -37.61 33.32
C GLU A 764 7.61 -38.42 32.01
N VAL A 765 7.91 -39.72 32.10
CA VAL A 765 7.92 -40.66 30.96
C VAL A 765 6.50 -40.92 30.44
N GLY A 766 5.55 -41.19 31.33
CA GLY A 766 4.14 -41.37 30.96
C GLY A 766 3.51 -40.10 30.40
N THR A 767 3.90 -38.93 30.93
CA THR A 767 3.46 -37.62 30.42
C THR A 767 4.05 -37.33 29.03
N ARG A 768 5.30 -37.76 28.76
CA ARG A 768 5.91 -37.71 27.42
C ARG A 768 5.35 -38.75 26.43
N ALA A 769 4.84 -39.88 26.93
CA ALA A 769 4.16 -40.90 26.12
C ALA A 769 2.66 -40.60 25.89
N LEU A 770 2.05 -39.75 26.73
CA LEU A 770 0.63 -39.39 26.67
C LEU A 770 0.33 -38.64 25.37
N SER A 771 -0.61 -39.16 24.58
CA SER A 771 -1.06 -38.58 23.32
C SER A 771 -2.57 -38.37 23.34
N SER A 772 -3.00 -37.18 22.92
CA SER A 772 -4.41 -36.88 22.65
C SER A 772 -4.83 -37.51 21.33
N CYS A 773 -5.97 -38.17 21.31
CA CYS A 773 -6.56 -38.83 20.15
C CYS A 773 -8.01 -38.41 19.95
N CYS A 774 -8.51 -38.56 18.73
CA CYS A 774 -9.95 -38.52 18.44
C CYS A 774 -10.44 -39.94 18.15
N ARG A 775 -11.55 -40.36 18.77
CA ARG A 775 -12.30 -41.54 18.29
C ARG A 775 -13.14 -41.11 17.09
N LEU A 776 -12.76 -41.63 15.93
CA LEU A 776 -13.44 -41.48 14.67
C LEU A 776 -14.46 -42.61 14.50
N SER A 777 -15.63 -42.27 14.01
CA SER A 777 -16.73 -43.22 13.83
C SER A 777 -17.63 -42.84 12.66
N ALA A 778 -18.53 -43.75 12.32
CA ALA A 778 -19.56 -43.59 11.28
C ALA A 778 -18.97 -43.08 9.95
N PRO A 779 -18.03 -43.83 9.32
CA PRO A 779 -17.43 -43.45 8.05
C PRO A 779 -18.48 -43.35 6.94
N VAL A 780 -18.54 -42.18 6.30
CA VAL A 780 -19.39 -41.92 5.13
C VAL A 780 -18.49 -41.72 3.91
N ASN A 781 -18.82 -42.34 2.78
CA ASN A 781 -18.13 -42.07 1.51
C ASN A 781 -18.27 -40.58 1.15
N VAL A 782 -17.15 -39.85 1.02
CA VAL A 782 -17.18 -38.40 0.73
C VAL A 782 -17.89 -38.10 -0.57
N PHE A 783 -17.79 -39.00 -1.55
CA PHE A 783 -18.25 -38.79 -2.92
C PHE A 783 -19.53 -39.57 -3.26
N HIS A 784 -20.28 -40.00 -2.24
CA HIS A 784 -21.59 -40.63 -2.40
C HIS A 784 -22.69 -39.57 -2.59
N VAL A 785 -23.29 -39.53 -3.78
CA VAL A 785 -24.44 -38.66 -4.08
C VAL A 785 -25.71 -39.24 -3.42
N PRO A 786 -26.42 -38.54 -2.53
CA PRO A 786 -27.65 -39.04 -1.94
C PRO A 786 -28.81 -39.10 -2.95
N ASP A 787 -29.58 -40.20 -2.99
CA ASP A 787 -30.70 -40.39 -3.93
C ASP A 787 -31.78 -39.28 -3.83
N ASN A 788 -31.94 -38.71 -2.64
CA ASN A 788 -32.92 -37.66 -2.34
C ASN A 788 -32.30 -36.24 -2.30
N LEU A 789 -31.11 -36.06 -2.90
CA LEU A 789 -30.43 -34.77 -2.94
C LEU A 789 -31.22 -33.75 -3.77
N LYS A 790 -31.61 -32.65 -3.13
CA LYS A 790 -32.20 -31.51 -3.84
C LYS A 790 -31.14 -30.84 -4.70
N ILE A 791 -31.42 -30.68 -5.99
CA ILE A 791 -30.48 -30.04 -6.94
C ILE A 791 -30.13 -28.58 -6.57
N ALA A 792 -30.99 -27.91 -5.78
CA ALA A 792 -30.75 -26.59 -5.22
C ALA A 792 -29.62 -26.55 -4.17
N ASP A 793 -29.38 -27.68 -3.49
CA ASP A 793 -28.38 -27.84 -2.44
C ASP A 793 -27.12 -28.57 -2.96
N ALA A 794 -27.26 -29.36 -4.04
CA ALA A 794 -26.20 -30.13 -4.69
C ALA A 794 -24.96 -29.31 -5.12
N THR A 795 -23.78 -29.81 -4.80
CA THR A 795 -22.48 -29.26 -5.20
C THR A 795 -22.13 -29.53 -6.68
N VAL A 796 -21.02 -28.97 -7.16
CA VAL A 796 -20.53 -29.16 -8.55
C VAL A 796 -20.35 -30.65 -8.89
N TYR A 797 -19.71 -31.42 -8.00
CA TYR A 797 -19.45 -32.84 -8.21
C TYR A 797 -20.74 -33.66 -8.33
N GLU A 798 -21.68 -33.46 -7.39
CA GLU A 798 -22.94 -34.20 -7.38
C GLU A 798 -23.77 -33.92 -8.64
N VAL A 799 -23.84 -32.66 -9.09
CA VAL A 799 -24.54 -32.34 -10.34
C VAL A 799 -23.84 -32.97 -11.56
N ILE A 800 -22.50 -33.08 -11.59
CA ILE A 800 -21.80 -33.80 -12.68
C ILE A 800 -22.18 -35.29 -12.69
N MET A 801 -22.15 -35.96 -11.53
CA MET A 801 -22.51 -37.38 -11.42
C MET A 801 -23.98 -37.63 -11.77
N LEU A 802 -24.88 -36.76 -11.30
CA LEU A 802 -26.30 -36.78 -11.66
C LEU A 802 -26.50 -36.60 -13.16
N LEU A 803 -25.85 -35.62 -13.80
CA LEU A 803 -25.89 -35.43 -15.24
C LEU A 803 -25.36 -36.67 -16.00
N GLN A 804 -24.24 -37.25 -15.56
CA GLN A 804 -23.68 -38.48 -16.17
C GLN A 804 -24.66 -39.65 -16.08
N ALA A 805 -25.29 -39.87 -14.92
CA ALA A 805 -26.34 -40.89 -14.74
C ALA A 805 -27.57 -40.63 -15.63
N ASN A 806 -27.90 -39.37 -15.88
CA ASN A 806 -28.96 -38.95 -16.81
C ASN A 806 -28.53 -38.94 -18.30
N GLY A 807 -27.39 -39.54 -18.63
CA GLY A 807 -26.90 -39.74 -20.00
C GLY A 807 -26.20 -38.52 -20.64
N TRP A 808 -25.74 -37.55 -19.84
CA TRP A 808 -24.97 -36.42 -20.34
C TRP A 808 -23.48 -36.75 -20.51
N VAL A 809 -22.94 -36.43 -21.68
CA VAL A 809 -21.53 -36.63 -22.05
C VAL A 809 -20.77 -35.32 -21.97
N TRP A 810 -19.59 -35.33 -21.34
CA TRP A 810 -18.72 -34.15 -21.25
C TRP A 810 -17.84 -33.98 -22.50
N GLN A 811 -17.54 -32.73 -22.87
CA GLN A 811 -16.53 -32.36 -23.87
C GLN A 811 -15.71 -31.15 -23.42
N ALA A 812 -14.40 -31.13 -23.74
CA ALA A 812 -13.52 -30.03 -23.38
C ALA A 812 -13.91 -28.71 -24.08
N TRP A 813 -14.07 -27.62 -23.32
CA TRP A 813 -14.35 -26.31 -23.90
C TRP A 813 -13.10 -25.72 -24.57
N VAL A 814 -13.11 -25.69 -25.91
CA VAL A 814 -12.05 -25.06 -26.72
C VAL A 814 -12.42 -23.58 -27.01
N PRO A 815 -11.70 -22.59 -26.44
CA PRO A 815 -11.99 -21.18 -26.67
C PRO A 815 -11.87 -20.80 -28.15
N VAL A 816 -12.73 -19.88 -28.62
CA VAL A 816 -12.76 -19.41 -30.02
C VAL A 816 -11.37 -18.96 -30.51
N SER A 817 -10.59 -18.29 -29.65
CA SER A 817 -9.21 -17.84 -29.94
C SER A 817 -8.16 -18.95 -30.07
N LYS A 818 -8.49 -20.20 -29.71
CA LYS A 818 -7.66 -21.40 -29.93
C LYS A 818 -8.20 -22.31 -31.04
N ARG A 819 -9.39 -22.04 -31.61
CA ARG A 819 -9.90 -22.79 -32.76
C ARG A 819 -8.95 -22.58 -33.94
N THR A 820 -8.38 -23.66 -34.46
CA THR A 820 -7.60 -23.59 -35.70
C THR A 820 -8.53 -23.16 -36.84
N ARG A 821 -7.97 -22.48 -37.86
CA ARG A 821 -8.73 -21.97 -39.02
C ARG A 821 -9.62 -23.04 -39.67
N ARG A 822 -9.19 -24.32 -39.59
CA ARG A 822 -9.90 -25.52 -40.05
C ARG A 822 -11.23 -25.79 -39.32
N MET A 823 -11.33 -25.54 -38.01
CA MET A 823 -12.59 -25.72 -37.26
C MET A 823 -13.58 -24.57 -37.52
N ALA A 824 -13.09 -23.34 -37.70
CA ALA A 824 -13.92 -22.21 -38.10
C ALA A 824 -14.51 -22.40 -39.51
N LEU A 825 -13.70 -22.93 -40.45
CA LEU A 825 -14.14 -23.30 -41.80
C LEU A 825 -15.11 -24.50 -41.85
N GLN A 826 -15.26 -25.26 -40.75
CA GLN A 826 -16.22 -26.36 -40.65
C GLN A 826 -17.58 -25.94 -40.06
N GLY A 827 -17.81 -24.64 -39.83
CA GLY A 827 -19.09 -24.10 -39.36
C GLY A 827 -19.49 -24.49 -37.93
N ARG A 828 -18.65 -25.24 -37.21
CA ARG A 828 -18.96 -25.75 -35.86
C ARG A 828 -18.91 -24.63 -34.82
N THR A 829 -20.05 -23.98 -34.61
CA THR A 829 -20.51 -23.55 -33.28
C THR A 829 -20.46 -24.73 -32.31
N PHE A 830 -20.50 -24.45 -30.99
CA PHE A 830 -20.96 -25.49 -30.07
C PHE A 830 -22.48 -25.49 -30.22
N ASP A 831 -23.08 -26.64 -30.51
CA ASP A 831 -24.51 -26.73 -30.75
C ASP A 831 -25.24 -26.56 -29.41
N ASP A 832 -26.06 -25.51 -29.29
CA ASP A 832 -26.84 -25.26 -28.08
C ASP A 832 -27.83 -26.41 -27.83
N TYR A 833 -27.94 -26.86 -26.58
CA TYR A 833 -28.71 -28.07 -26.26
C TYR A 833 -30.22 -27.81 -26.37
N ALA A 834 -30.85 -28.40 -27.39
CA ALA A 834 -32.30 -28.36 -27.61
C ALA A 834 -32.96 -29.71 -27.26
N ARG A 835 -34.27 -29.69 -26.99
CA ARG A 835 -35.09 -30.87 -26.68
C ARG A 835 -34.87 -31.99 -27.72
N GLY A 836 -34.48 -33.17 -27.25
CA GLY A 836 -34.20 -34.34 -28.10
C GLY A 836 -32.84 -34.37 -28.83
N LYS A 837 -31.94 -33.41 -28.59
CA LYS A 837 -30.54 -33.47 -29.07
C LYS A 837 -29.69 -34.38 -28.19
N GLN A 838 -28.48 -34.70 -28.65
CA GLN A 838 -27.51 -35.42 -27.83
C GLN A 838 -27.15 -34.57 -26.59
N LYS A 839 -27.30 -35.16 -25.41
CA LYS A 839 -26.97 -34.54 -24.12
C LYS A 839 -25.45 -34.35 -23.99
N ILE A 840 -24.94 -33.20 -24.43
CA ILE A 840 -23.53 -32.83 -24.36
C ILE A 840 -23.37 -31.58 -23.48
N TRP A 841 -22.35 -31.56 -22.63
CA TRP A 841 -21.99 -30.37 -21.84
C TRP A 841 -20.50 -30.08 -21.89
N TYR A 842 -20.14 -28.80 -21.70
CA TYR A 842 -18.79 -28.31 -21.93
C TYR A 842 -18.21 -27.55 -20.73
N SER A 843 -16.92 -27.72 -20.43
CA SER A 843 -16.26 -26.92 -19.39
C SER A 843 -14.75 -26.70 -19.61
N GLY A 844 -14.20 -25.74 -18.86
CA GLY A 844 -12.78 -25.72 -18.49
C GLY A 844 -12.50 -26.61 -17.27
N GLU A 845 -11.40 -26.36 -16.55
CA GLU A 845 -11.02 -27.10 -15.32
C GLU A 845 -12.13 -27.10 -14.24
N VAL A 846 -12.90 -26.02 -14.14
CA VAL A 846 -14.00 -25.87 -13.18
C VAL A 846 -15.27 -25.45 -13.93
N PRO A 847 -16.35 -26.25 -13.89
CA PRO A 847 -17.64 -25.89 -14.46
C PRO A 847 -18.46 -24.98 -13.55
N SER A 848 -19.36 -24.20 -14.16
CA SER A 848 -20.29 -23.33 -13.45
C SER A 848 -21.45 -24.16 -12.87
N LEU A 849 -21.65 -24.11 -11.54
CA LEU A 849 -22.76 -24.80 -10.88
C LEU A 849 -24.15 -24.38 -11.42
N PRO A 850 -24.46 -23.08 -11.62
CA PRO A 850 -25.67 -22.66 -12.31
C PRO A 850 -25.87 -23.28 -13.69
N TYR A 851 -24.82 -23.35 -14.51
CA TYR A 851 -24.88 -23.96 -15.85
C TYR A 851 -25.27 -25.43 -15.77
N LEU A 852 -24.60 -26.21 -14.91
CA LEU A 852 -24.91 -27.63 -14.74
C LEU A 852 -26.34 -27.86 -14.22
N ARG A 853 -26.83 -26.99 -13.32
CA ARG A 853 -28.23 -27.05 -12.84
C ARG A 853 -29.25 -26.73 -13.94
N VAL A 854 -28.97 -25.78 -14.83
CA VAL A 854 -29.83 -25.50 -16.00
C VAL A 854 -29.90 -26.71 -16.95
N LEU A 855 -28.80 -27.46 -17.12
CA LEU A 855 -28.79 -28.70 -17.90
C LEU A 855 -29.53 -29.85 -17.19
N TRP A 856 -29.50 -29.90 -15.86
CA TRP A 856 -30.27 -30.89 -15.09
C TRP A 856 -31.79 -30.65 -15.22
N ASP A 857 -32.23 -29.41 -15.00
CA ASP A 857 -33.64 -29.00 -15.12
C ASP A 857 -34.06 -28.70 -16.57
N ALA A 858 -33.30 -29.12 -17.57
CA ALA A 858 -33.43 -28.67 -18.96
C ALA A 858 -34.84 -28.78 -19.55
N GLU A 859 -35.57 -29.87 -19.28
CA GLU A 859 -36.94 -30.04 -19.77
C GLU A 859 -37.89 -28.98 -19.19
N LYS A 860 -37.73 -28.60 -17.91
CA LYS A 860 -38.51 -27.50 -17.29
C LYS A 860 -38.16 -26.16 -17.93
N ILE A 861 -36.89 -25.96 -18.28
CA ILE A 861 -36.42 -24.74 -18.96
C ILE A 861 -36.97 -24.64 -20.39
N PHE A 862 -37.15 -25.78 -21.08
CA PHE A 862 -37.85 -25.82 -22.37
C PHE A 862 -39.36 -25.57 -22.24
N ASP A 863 -39.99 -26.06 -21.15
CA ASP A 863 -41.42 -25.82 -20.89
C ASP A 863 -41.73 -24.35 -20.51
N LEU A 864 -40.71 -23.57 -20.15
CA LEU A 864 -40.76 -22.10 -20.05
C LEU A 864 -40.62 -21.38 -21.41
N GLY A 865 -40.56 -22.12 -22.53
CA GLY A 865 -40.51 -21.57 -23.89
C GLY A 865 -39.12 -21.31 -24.47
N LEU A 866 -38.03 -21.67 -23.76
CA LEU A 866 -36.68 -21.54 -24.30
C LEU A 866 -36.43 -22.63 -25.39
N PRO A 867 -36.01 -22.29 -26.62
CA PRO A 867 -35.86 -23.28 -27.69
C PRO A 867 -34.60 -24.15 -27.57
N ALA A 868 -33.54 -23.63 -26.96
CA ALA A 868 -32.27 -24.31 -26.70
C ALA A 868 -31.54 -23.65 -25.52
N ILE A 869 -30.79 -24.44 -24.73
CA ILE A 869 -29.96 -23.95 -23.63
C ILE A 869 -28.57 -23.60 -24.18
N PRO A 870 -28.17 -22.31 -24.14
CA PRO A 870 -26.94 -21.89 -24.78
C PRO A 870 -25.69 -22.29 -23.99
N HIS A 871 -24.64 -22.73 -24.69
CA HIS A 871 -23.37 -23.12 -24.06
C HIS A 871 -22.37 -21.95 -23.92
N GLY A 872 -21.59 -21.95 -22.83
CA GLY A 872 -20.55 -20.95 -22.59
C GLY A 872 -21.05 -19.52 -22.31
N ARG A 873 -22.30 -19.38 -21.84
CA ARG A 873 -22.80 -18.11 -21.28
C ARG A 873 -22.22 -17.89 -19.88
N GLU A 874 -22.56 -16.74 -19.31
CA GLU A 874 -22.07 -16.32 -18.00
C GLU A 874 -23.00 -16.81 -16.88
N ASP A 875 -22.45 -16.98 -15.67
CA ASP A 875 -23.17 -17.37 -14.45
C ASP A 875 -24.50 -16.64 -14.23
N ALA A 876 -24.58 -15.35 -14.59
CA ALA A 876 -25.77 -14.53 -14.45
C ALA A 876 -26.93 -15.00 -15.35
N CYS A 877 -26.62 -15.41 -16.59
CA CYS A 877 -27.58 -15.93 -17.57
C CYS A 877 -28.20 -17.24 -17.07
N TYR A 878 -27.38 -18.19 -16.63
CA TYR A 878 -27.88 -19.45 -16.08
C TYR A 878 -28.65 -19.25 -14.76
N LYS A 879 -28.25 -18.29 -13.91
CA LYS A 879 -29.01 -17.90 -12.70
C LYS A 879 -30.36 -17.27 -13.04
N ALA A 880 -30.51 -16.58 -14.17
CA ALA A 880 -31.78 -16.01 -14.63
C ALA A 880 -32.73 -17.14 -15.10
N LEU A 881 -32.24 -18.05 -15.94
CA LEU A 881 -32.99 -19.24 -16.37
C LEU A 881 -33.51 -20.08 -15.18
N LEU A 882 -32.68 -20.29 -14.14
CA LEU A 882 -33.11 -20.99 -12.91
C LEU A 882 -34.16 -20.25 -12.06
N ARG A 883 -34.43 -18.96 -12.33
CA ARG A 883 -35.53 -18.19 -11.73
C ARG A 883 -36.78 -18.12 -12.61
N GLY A 884 -36.74 -18.71 -13.80
CA GLY A 884 -37.80 -18.60 -14.81
C GLY A 884 -37.72 -17.33 -15.66
N GLU A 885 -36.63 -16.57 -15.59
CA GLU A 885 -36.43 -15.34 -16.38
C GLU A 885 -35.95 -15.70 -17.80
N VAL A 886 -36.90 -16.01 -18.68
CA VAL A 886 -36.66 -16.22 -20.12
C VAL A 886 -36.83 -14.90 -20.87
N ASP A 887 -35.75 -14.12 -20.94
CA ASP A 887 -35.70 -12.87 -21.72
C ASP A 887 -35.69 -13.19 -23.23
N GLU A 888 -36.36 -12.36 -24.05
CA GLU A 888 -36.25 -12.45 -25.50
C GLU A 888 -34.81 -12.21 -25.98
N GLU A 889 -34.01 -11.40 -25.28
CA GLU A 889 -32.60 -11.20 -25.64
C GLU A 889 -31.73 -12.45 -25.37
N LEU A 890 -32.11 -13.28 -24.38
CA LEU A 890 -31.53 -14.62 -24.22
C LEU A 890 -31.93 -15.53 -25.38
N ALA A 891 -33.21 -15.53 -25.76
CA ALA A 891 -33.74 -16.39 -26.83
C ALA A 891 -33.19 -16.03 -28.23
N ARG A 892 -32.83 -14.77 -28.48
CA ARG A 892 -32.27 -14.29 -29.75
C ARG A 892 -30.77 -14.58 -29.95
N GLY A 893 -30.11 -15.26 -28.99
CA GLY A 893 -28.79 -15.85 -29.20
C GLY A 893 -27.59 -14.89 -29.34
N ALA A 894 -27.77 -13.57 -29.15
CA ALA A 894 -26.73 -12.57 -29.34
C ALA A 894 -25.44 -12.89 -28.55
N ILE A 895 -24.27 -12.91 -29.21
CA ILE A 895 -22.98 -13.16 -28.56
C ILE A 895 -22.54 -11.88 -27.81
N LEU A 896 -22.11 -12.03 -26.56
CA LEU A 896 -21.80 -10.91 -25.67
C LEU A 896 -20.70 -9.97 -26.21
N PRO A 897 -20.95 -8.65 -26.28
CA PRO A 897 -19.90 -7.64 -26.26
C PRO A 897 -19.20 -7.64 -24.88
N PRO A 898 -17.88 -7.38 -24.77
CA PRO A 898 -17.22 -7.38 -23.46
C PRO A 898 -17.36 -6.07 -22.67
N ASP A 899 -16.92 -6.11 -21.41
CA ASP A 899 -16.59 -5.04 -20.43
C ASP A 899 -17.48 -3.78 -20.32
N VAL A 900 -18.25 -3.69 -19.22
CA VAL A 900 -18.43 -2.44 -18.42
C VAL A 900 -18.62 -2.80 -16.93
N ASP A 901 -17.86 -2.17 -16.03
CA ASP A 901 -18.14 -2.09 -14.58
C ASP A 901 -18.34 -0.61 -14.17
N ALA A 902 -19.46 -0.25 -13.52
CA ALA A 902 -19.61 0.99 -12.72
C ALA A 902 -20.91 0.99 -11.89
N ILE A 903 -20.84 1.49 -10.64
CA ILE A 903 -22.00 1.81 -9.76
C ILE A 903 -21.77 3.22 -9.19
N PRO A 904 -22.80 4.11 -9.11
CA PRO A 904 -22.67 5.48 -8.60
C PRO A 904 -23.00 5.61 -7.09
N ASP A 905 -22.70 6.76 -6.48
CA ASP A 905 -23.29 7.17 -5.20
C ASP A 905 -23.39 8.71 -5.06
N ARG A 906 -24.08 9.19 -4.02
CA ARG A 906 -24.83 10.48 -3.99
C ARG A 906 -24.12 11.67 -3.30
N GLU A 907 -24.60 12.89 -3.58
CA GLU A 907 -24.10 14.18 -3.04
C GLU A 907 -24.96 14.74 -1.87
N SER A 908 -24.42 15.73 -1.14
CA SER A 908 -25.17 16.59 -0.20
C SER A 908 -24.47 17.95 0.01
N ASP A 909 -25.23 19.05 -0.03
CA ASP A 909 -24.77 20.42 0.18
C ASP A 909 -24.59 20.83 1.66
N ASP A 910 -23.90 21.97 1.90
CA ASP A 910 -24.02 22.83 3.09
C ASP A 910 -23.11 24.08 2.94
N ASP A 911 -23.67 25.29 2.72
CA ASP A 911 -22.88 26.51 2.39
C ASP A 911 -23.09 27.71 3.36
N ALA A 912 -23.56 27.44 4.59
CA ALA A 912 -23.99 28.48 5.53
C ALA A 912 -22.87 29.18 6.36
N VAL A 913 -21.64 28.63 6.38
CA VAL A 913 -20.59 29.00 7.38
C VAL A 913 -19.76 30.24 6.96
N LEU A 914 -20.06 30.84 5.81
CA LEU A 914 -19.13 31.72 5.07
C LEU A 914 -19.00 33.17 5.58
N ARG A 915 -19.77 33.62 6.57
CA ARG A 915 -19.91 35.07 6.91
C ARG A 915 -19.35 35.53 8.26
N ALA A 916 -18.61 34.68 8.99
CA ALA A 916 -18.35 34.89 10.44
C ALA A 916 -16.88 35.11 10.86
N LEU A 917 -15.91 35.17 9.93
CA LEU A 917 -14.47 35.04 10.26
C LEU A 917 -13.56 36.13 9.67
N GLU A 918 -14.09 37.21 9.10
CA GLU A 918 -13.33 38.19 8.30
C GLU A 918 -12.79 39.40 9.13
N GLN A 919 -12.55 39.22 10.44
CA GLN A 919 -12.29 40.34 11.37
C GLN A 919 -11.21 40.11 12.46
N LEU A 920 -10.37 39.06 12.39
CA LEU A 920 -9.52 38.66 13.54
C LEU A 920 -8.05 38.27 13.22
N GLU A 921 -7.41 38.85 12.20
CA GLU A 921 -5.96 38.72 12.00
C GLU A 921 -5.31 40.08 11.67
N ASN A 922 -4.73 40.75 12.68
CA ASN A 922 -3.76 41.84 12.58
C ASN A 922 -3.15 42.14 13.96
N ASP A 923 -1.90 41.72 14.19
CA ASP A 923 -0.82 42.50 14.85
C ASP A 923 0.48 41.64 14.93
N PRO A 924 1.68 42.24 14.83
CA PRO A 924 2.97 41.56 14.97
C PRO A 924 3.63 41.73 16.35
N GLU A 925 4.53 40.82 16.73
CA GLU A 925 5.45 40.96 17.87
C GLU A 925 6.93 41.09 17.38
N PRO A 926 7.84 41.68 18.18
CA PRO A 926 9.20 42.07 17.74
C PRO A 926 10.32 41.06 18.13
N ASP A 927 11.50 41.23 17.52
CA ASP A 927 12.74 40.49 17.77
C ASP A 927 13.61 41.11 18.90
N GLU A 928 14.60 40.34 19.41
CA GLU A 928 15.68 40.79 20.33
C GLU A 928 17.09 40.34 19.84
N ASP A 929 18.13 41.12 20.14
CA ASP A 929 19.51 41.01 19.59
C ASP A 929 20.47 40.04 20.35
N LEU A 930 21.58 39.62 19.69
CA LEU A 930 22.90 39.13 20.19
C LEU A 930 23.72 38.51 19.00
N PRO A 931 25.05 38.21 19.08
CA PRO A 931 26.20 38.95 19.61
C PRO A 931 27.38 39.13 18.58
N ASP A 932 28.42 39.91 18.93
CA ASP A 932 29.46 40.43 18.01
C ASP A 932 30.42 39.43 17.28
N ILE A 933 30.54 38.16 17.69
CA ILE A 933 31.55 37.21 17.14
C ILE A 933 31.41 37.05 15.61
N GLU A 934 30.22 37.27 15.07
CA GLU A 934 29.92 37.14 13.65
C GLU A 934 30.41 38.33 12.80
N ARG A 935 30.89 39.42 13.41
CA ARG A 935 31.35 40.62 12.68
C ARG A 935 32.78 40.44 12.16
N GLU A 936 33.67 39.87 12.98
CA GLU A 936 35.06 39.58 12.57
C GLU A 936 35.13 38.65 11.35
N LEU A 937 34.23 37.65 11.28
CA LEU A 937 34.12 36.76 10.12
C LEU A 937 33.63 37.47 8.84
N VAL A 938 32.82 38.52 8.96
CA VAL A 938 32.40 39.33 7.80
C VAL A 938 33.54 40.24 7.35
N GLU A 939 34.18 40.94 8.29
CA GLU A 939 35.32 41.84 8.03
C GLU A 939 36.52 41.08 7.39
N ALA A 940 36.78 39.84 7.84
CA ALA A 940 37.81 38.98 7.25
C ALA A 940 37.51 38.55 5.80
N PHE A 941 36.23 38.41 5.41
CA PHE A 941 35.84 38.10 4.04
C PHE A 941 35.95 39.31 3.10
N GLU A 942 35.74 40.53 3.60
CA GLU A 942 35.90 41.76 2.78
C GLU A 942 37.35 42.00 2.35
N LEU A 943 38.34 41.53 3.12
CA LEU A 943 39.75 41.55 2.70
C LEU A 943 40.05 40.61 1.52
N LEU A 944 39.25 39.56 1.32
CA LEU A 944 39.41 38.63 0.19
C LEU A 944 38.72 39.13 -1.08
N GLU A 945 37.55 39.78 -0.98
CA GLU A 945 36.88 40.36 -2.16
C GLU A 945 37.66 41.56 -2.75
N ASN A 946 38.34 42.35 -1.92
CA ASN A 946 39.10 43.53 -2.37
C ASN A 946 40.51 43.23 -2.94
N GLY A 947 41.00 41.99 -2.85
CA GLY A 947 42.35 41.63 -3.30
C GLY A 947 42.48 41.22 -4.78
N ALA A 948 41.37 41.16 -5.52
CA ALA A 948 41.28 40.38 -6.76
C ALA A 948 41.25 41.20 -8.09
N THR A 949 41.90 42.37 -8.15
CA THR A 949 41.84 43.28 -9.33
C THR A 949 43.14 44.03 -9.70
N SER A 950 44.33 43.40 -9.62
CA SER A 950 45.56 43.97 -10.24
C SER A 950 46.72 42.98 -10.48
N ALA A 951 46.93 42.61 -11.76
CA ALA A 951 48.17 42.09 -12.41
C ALA A 951 47.74 41.60 -13.81
N GLU A 952 47.94 42.35 -14.90
CA GLU A 952 49.18 42.59 -15.68
C GLU A 952 49.55 41.43 -16.64
N GLU A 953 50.03 41.79 -17.84
CA GLU A 953 50.33 40.88 -18.95
C GLU A 953 51.73 40.27 -18.82
N GLU A 954 51.86 38.94 -19.03
CA GLU A 954 53.13 38.33 -19.43
C GLU A 954 52.93 37.31 -20.57
N GLN A 955 53.93 37.23 -21.45
CA GLN A 955 53.92 36.40 -22.66
C GLN A 955 54.48 34.99 -22.40
N PRO A 956 54.06 33.96 -23.15
CA PRO A 956 54.44 32.57 -22.89
C PRO A 956 55.89 32.25 -23.30
N ALA A 957 56.70 31.77 -22.35
CA ALA A 957 58.01 31.18 -22.60
C ALA A 957 57.94 29.64 -22.73
N SER A 958 58.79 29.05 -23.56
CA SER A 958 58.80 27.60 -23.83
C SER A 958 59.29 26.74 -22.65
N PRO A 959 58.76 25.52 -22.46
CA PRO A 959 59.17 24.64 -21.37
C PRO A 959 60.53 23.97 -21.62
N ALA A 960 61.45 24.09 -20.66
CA ALA A 960 62.71 23.35 -20.62
C ALA A 960 62.63 22.09 -19.72
N ARG A 961 63.47 21.09 -20.00
CA ARG A 961 63.58 19.84 -19.22
C ARG A 961 64.27 20.05 -17.86
N PRO A 962 63.91 19.26 -16.84
CA PRO A 962 64.82 18.24 -16.28
C PRO A 962 64.22 16.82 -16.44
N ALA A 963 64.96 15.76 -16.80
CA ALA A 963 66.10 15.09 -16.15
C ALA A 963 65.67 14.09 -15.03
N GLY A 964 66.01 12.80 -15.22
CA GLY A 964 65.67 11.67 -14.33
C GLY A 964 66.65 11.44 -13.17
N PRO A 965 66.52 10.35 -12.40
CA PRO A 965 66.91 8.99 -12.84
C PRO A 965 65.75 7.97 -12.78
N GLU A 966 65.64 6.93 -13.62
CA GLU A 966 66.54 5.85 -14.09
C GLU A 966 66.59 4.57 -13.22
N ILE A 967 66.77 3.43 -13.90
CA ILE A 967 66.80 2.03 -13.44
C ILE A 967 65.40 1.46 -13.05
N GLY A 968 64.92 0.35 -13.64
CA GLY A 968 65.58 -0.55 -14.60
C GLY A 968 64.66 -1.45 -15.44
N ASP A 969 65.32 -2.22 -16.30
CA ASP A 969 64.79 -2.99 -17.44
C ASP A 969 64.28 -4.40 -17.07
N LEU A 970 63.38 -4.97 -17.90
CA LEU A 970 63.40 -6.34 -18.46
C LEU A 970 62.03 -6.74 -19.06
N GLY A 971 62.04 -7.29 -20.29
CA GLY A 971 61.04 -8.29 -20.72
C GLY A 971 60.20 -8.03 -21.99
N ASP A 972 60.83 -8.00 -23.17
CA ASP A 972 60.10 -8.14 -24.45
C ASP A 972 59.46 -9.54 -24.58
N ARG A 973 58.17 -9.58 -24.95
CA ARG A 973 57.54 -10.78 -25.53
C ARG A 973 56.31 -10.41 -26.40
N ARG A 974 56.47 -10.62 -27.71
CA ARG A 974 55.38 -10.59 -28.71
C ARG A 974 54.31 -11.64 -28.43
N VAL A 975 53.07 -11.32 -28.81
CA VAL A 975 52.01 -12.29 -29.17
C VAL A 975 51.31 -11.73 -30.41
N ASP A 976 50.99 -12.60 -31.36
CA ASP A 976 50.70 -12.22 -32.76
C ASP A 976 49.26 -11.77 -33.03
N GLU A 977 49.08 -11.06 -34.14
CA GLU A 977 47.77 -10.71 -34.70
C GLU A 977 47.06 -11.94 -35.30
N VAL A 978 45.72 -11.97 -35.21
CA VAL A 978 44.87 -12.99 -35.86
C VAL A 978 43.79 -12.28 -36.68
N PRO A 979 43.62 -12.60 -37.97
CA PRO A 979 42.77 -11.82 -38.89
C PRO A 979 41.26 -12.09 -38.75
N PRO A 980 40.39 -11.17 -39.24
CA PRO A 980 38.94 -11.35 -39.24
C PRO A 980 38.46 -12.38 -40.28
N ALA A 981 37.32 -13.01 -40.01
CA ALA A 981 36.65 -13.95 -40.91
C ALA A 981 35.31 -13.39 -41.44
N GLU A 982 34.96 -13.77 -42.67
CA GLU A 982 33.84 -13.24 -43.44
C GLU A 982 32.45 -13.83 -43.07
N PRO A 983 31.34 -13.14 -43.42
CA PRO A 983 29.99 -13.52 -42.98
C PRO A 983 29.30 -14.58 -43.87
N VAL A 984 28.51 -15.44 -43.24
CA VAL A 984 27.56 -16.34 -43.93
C VAL A 984 26.12 -15.84 -43.71
N ALA A 985 25.36 -15.69 -44.80
CA ALA A 985 24.01 -15.15 -44.76
C ALA A 985 22.94 -16.19 -44.39
N VAL A 986 21.93 -15.79 -43.62
CA VAL A 986 20.68 -16.54 -43.39
C VAL A 986 19.49 -15.57 -43.46
N HIS A 987 18.45 -15.95 -44.21
CA HIS A 987 17.28 -15.10 -44.48
C HIS A 987 16.54 -14.62 -43.21
N ARG A 988 16.06 -13.37 -43.26
CA ARG A 988 14.99 -12.86 -42.37
C ARG A 988 13.66 -12.81 -43.12
N GLY A 989 12.62 -13.39 -42.53
CA GLY A 989 11.22 -13.13 -42.90
C GLY A 989 10.57 -12.17 -41.88
N PRO A 990 9.81 -11.13 -42.31
CA PRO A 990 9.27 -10.13 -41.40
C PRO A 990 7.93 -10.55 -40.78
N ARG A 991 7.70 -10.24 -39.50
CA ARG A 991 6.35 -10.16 -38.90
C ARG A 991 6.22 -9.15 -37.76
N ASP A 992 5.47 -8.10 -38.03
CA ASP A 992 4.88 -7.20 -37.05
C ASP A 992 3.75 -7.86 -36.24
N GLY A 993 3.35 -7.20 -35.14
CA GLY A 993 2.27 -7.67 -34.27
C GLY A 993 1.96 -6.72 -33.12
N VAL A 994 1.07 -5.74 -33.38
CA VAL A 994 0.54 -4.80 -32.38
C VAL A 994 -0.58 -5.47 -31.56
N ALA A 995 -0.82 -5.00 -30.33
CA ALA A 995 -1.57 -5.76 -29.32
C ALA A 995 -2.54 -4.91 -28.47
N ASN A 996 -3.64 -5.56 -28.03
CA ASN A 996 -4.59 -5.14 -26.99
C ASN A 996 -5.44 -3.88 -27.32
N PRO A 997 -6.57 -3.59 -26.61
CA PRO A 997 -6.90 -3.98 -25.23
C PRO A 997 -8.35 -4.46 -24.95
N ARG A 998 -8.63 -4.85 -23.70
CA ARG A 998 -9.95 -4.71 -23.01
C ARG A 998 -9.89 -5.10 -21.50
N PRO A 999 -10.69 -4.54 -20.55
CA PRO A 999 -10.49 -4.77 -19.10
C PRO A 999 -11.73 -5.03 -18.17
N LYS A 1000 -11.57 -6.00 -17.26
CA LYS A 1000 -12.17 -6.14 -15.89
C LYS A 1000 -13.62 -6.63 -15.71
N ARG A 1001 -13.86 -7.25 -14.53
CA ARG A 1001 -15.18 -7.62 -13.99
C ARG A 1001 -15.20 -7.71 -12.44
N ALA A 1002 -16.39 -7.61 -11.82
CA ALA A 1002 -16.69 -7.56 -10.38
C ALA A 1002 -17.06 -8.91 -9.68
N ALA A 1003 -17.86 -8.85 -8.60
CA ALA A 1003 -17.86 -9.79 -7.46
C ALA A 1003 -19.18 -10.57 -7.17
N ALA A 1004 -19.24 -11.28 -6.03
CA ALA A 1004 -20.22 -12.32 -5.67
C ALA A 1004 -21.33 -11.85 -4.66
N PRO A 1005 -22.44 -12.61 -4.47
CA PRO A 1005 -23.67 -12.12 -3.82
C PRO A 1005 -23.74 -12.36 -2.29
N ALA A 1006 -24.80 -11.82 -1.64
CA ALA A 1006 -25.00 -11.83 -0.20
C ALA A 1006 -26.32 -12.51 0.24
N GLY A 1007 -26.33 -13.09 1.45
CA GLY A 1007 -27.50 -13.72 2.07
C GLY A 1007 -28.35 -12.77 2.94
N GLU A 1008 -29.47 -13.27 3.45
CA GLU A 1008 -30.40 -12.49 4.26
C GLU A 1008 -29.86 -12.13 5.65
N GLY A 1009 -30.01 -10.86 6.02
CA GLY A 1009 -29.56 -10.34 7.31
C GLY A 1009 -30.57 -10.56 8.45
N PRO A 1010 -30.14 -10.38 9.70
CA PRO A 1010 -31.04 -10.44 10.86
C PRO A 1010 -32.16 -9.40 10.76
N GLN A 1011 -33.37 -9.82 11.13
CA GLN A 1011 -34.50 -8.92 11.35
C GLN A 1011 -34.45 -8.35 12.78
N LEU A 1012 -35.22 -7.29 13.06
CA LEU A 1012 -35.30 -6.67 14.38
C LEU A 1012 -36.62 -5.90 14.51
N GLU A 1013 -37.49 -6.36 15.40
CA GLU A 1013 -38.76 -5.71 15.70
C GLU A 1013 -38.53 -4.40 16.49
N GLY A 1014 -39.43 -3.42 16.34
CA GLY A 1014 -39.43 -2.15 17.08
C GLY A 1014 -38.33 -1.13 16.71
N GLY A 1015 -37.12 -1.55 16.33
CA GLY A 1015 -36.03 -0.65 15.88
C GLY A 1015 -35.40 0.25 16.97
N PHE A 1016 -35.84 0.11 18.22
CA PHE A 1016 -35.44 0.91 19.37
C PHE A 1016 -35.30 0.03 20.62
N PHE A 1017 -34.46 0.48 21.55
CA PHE A 1017 -34.29 -0.09 22.88
C PHE A 1017 -34.29 1.08 23.88
N GLY A 1018 -35.41 1.32 24.54
CA GLY A 1018 -35.66 2.57 25.26
C GLY A 1018 -35.42 3.79 24.35
N ILE A 1019 -34.57 4.73 24.79
CA ILE A 1019 -34.23 5.93 24.01
C ILE A 1019 -33.19 5.70 22.89
N PHE A 1020 -32.61 4.50 22.79
CA PHE A 1020 -31.53 4.16 21.86
C PHE A 1020 -32.07 3.57 20.56
N ARG A 1021 -31.60 4.05 19.40
CA ARG A 1021 -31.97 3.49 18.10
C ARG A 1021 -31.05 2.32 17.74
N ILE A 1022 -31.62 1.15 17.43
CA ILE A 1022 -30.88 -0.03 16.96
C ILE A 1022 -31.28 -0.35 15.51
N THR A 1023 -30.30 -0.54 14.64
CA THR A 1023 -30.53 -0.93 13.24
C THR A 1023 -29.73 -2.18 12.89
N ALA A 1024 -30.40 -3.20 12.37
CA ALA A 1024 -29.74 -4.36 11.78
C ALA A 1024 -28.91 -3.97 10.53
N LYS A 1025 -27.90 -4.78 10.21
CA LYS A 1025 -27.07 -4.69 9.01
C LYS A 1025 -27.14 -6.02 8.25
N LYS A 1026 -27.38 -5.94 6.94
CA LYS A 1026 -27.37 -7.10 6.05
C LYS A 1026 -25.97 -7.72 5.97
N ALA A 1027 -25.89 -9.03 5.78
CA ALA A 1027 -24.65 -9.73 5.45
C ALA A 1027 -23.99 -9.13 4.19
N GLY A 1028 -22.67 -9.25 4.08
CA GLY A 1028 -21.87 -8.69 2.98
C GLY A 1028 -21.69 -7.17 3.00
N THR A 1029 -22.41 -6.43 3.85
CA THR A 1029 -22.27 -4.96 3.95
C THR A 1029 -21.05 -4.54 4.76
N VAL A 1030 -20.49 -3.36 4.46
CA VAL A 1030 -19.44 -2.74 5.28
C VAL A 1030 -20.00 -2.45 6.67
N GLY A 1031 -19.51 -3.20 7.66
CA GLY A 1031 -20.19 -3.38 8.95
C GLY A 1031 -20.66 -4.83 9.10
N GLY A 1032 -21.76 -5.19 8.45
CA GLY A 1032 -22.52 -6.44 8.68
C GLY A 1032 -21.75 -7.77 8.57
N GLY A 1033 -20.56 -7.82 7.98
CA GLY A 1033 -19.75 -9.05 7.97
C GLY A 1033 -20.42 -10.23 7.25
N ALA A 1034 -20.07 -11.46 7.62
CA ALA A 1034 -20.58 -12.67 6.95
C ALA A 1034 -22.05 -13.01 7.28
N HIS A 1035 -22.49 -12.76 8.52
CA HIS A 1035 -23.80 -13.22 9.03
C HIS A 1035 -24.78 -12.08 9.37
N GLY A 1036 -24.39 -10.83 9.09
CA GLY A 1036 -25.10 -9.64 9.54
C GLY A 1036 -24.65 -9.19 10.94
N GLY A 1037 -25.33 -8.17 11.47
CA GLY A 1037 -25.04 -7.63 12.79
C GLY A 1037 -25.94 -6.46 13.15
N TYR A 1038 -25.68 -5.82 14.28
CA TYR A 1038 -26.51 -4.74 14.83
C TYR A 1038 -25.70 -3.48 15.13
N GLN A 1039 -26.24 -2.31 14.80
CA GLN A 1039 -25.66 -1.00 15.10
C GLN A 1039 -26.59 -0.21 16.03
N ALA A 1040 -26.07 0.24 17.17
CA ALA A 1040 -26.78 1.13 18.10
C ALA A 1040 -26.26 2.56 18.00
N THR A 1041 -27.14 3.54 18.18
CA THR A 1041 -26.81 4.98 18.28
C THR A 1041 -27.11 5.49 19.68
N CYS A 1042 -26.09 5.99 20.37
CA CYS A 1042 -26.14 6.55 21.71
C CYS A 1042 -26.32 8.07 21.66
N LEU A 1043 -27.23 8.60 22.51
CA LEU A 1043 -27.57 10.02 22.57
C LEU A 1043 -26.68 10.84 23.53
N PHE A 1044 -25.97 10.20 24.46
CA PHE A 1044 -25.17 10.89 25.49
C PHE A 1044 -23.84 11.47 24.98
N HIS A 1045 -23.35 11.04 23.82
CA HIS A 1045 -21.97 11.27 23.40
C HIS A 1045 -21.84 11.61 21.90
N LYS A 1046 -20.96 12.56 21.56
CA LYS A 1046 -20.53 12.87 20.19
C LYS A 1046 -19.03 13.17 20.15
N LYS A 1047 -18.34 12.76 19.08
CA LYS A 1047 -16.89 13.06 18.90
C LYS A 1047 -16.68 14.51 18.48
N ASN A 1048 -17.56 14.93 17.59
CA ASN A 1048 -17.79 16.26 17.04
C ASN A 1048 -19.24 16.29 16.55
N ASP A 1049 -19.75 17.45 16.15
CA ASP A 1049 -21.18 17.64 15.82
C ASP A 1049 -21.66 16.84 14.59
N LYS A 1050 -20.72 16.34 13.76
CA LYS A 1050 -21.02 15.47 12.62
C LYS A 1050 -20.97 13.97 12.95
N THR A 1051 -20.47 13.57 14.12
CA THR A 1051 -20.24 12.16 14.48
C THR A 1051 -20.66 11.82 15.92
N GLY A 1052 -21.96 11.57 16.09
CA GLY A 1052 -22.55 10.98 17.31
C GLY A 1052 -22.01 9.58 17.62
N CYS A 1053 -22.16 9.15 18.87
CA CYS A 1053 -21.69 7.85 19.34
C CYS A 1053 -22.48 6.69 18.74
N LYS A 1054 -21.80 5.79 18.03
CA LYS A 1054 -22.38 4.60 17.42
C LYS A 1054 -21.46 3.41 17.63
N ARG A 1055 -22.01 2.32 18.19
CA ARG A 1055 -21.31 1.02 18.26
C ARG A 1055 -22.00 0.03 17.34
N PHE A 1056 -21.21 -0.88 16.80
CA PHE A 1056 -21.67 -1.97 15.95
C PHE A 1056 -21.03 -3.28 16.44
N LEU A 1057 -21.78 -4.38 16.38
CA LEU A 1057 -21.31 -5.74 16.61
C LEU A 1057 -21.82 -6.64 15.48
N SER A 1058 -20.92 -7.44 14.90
CA SER A 1058 -21.28 -8.53 13.98
C SER A 1058 -21.85 -9.71 14.76
N CYS A 1059 -22.76 -10.47 14.15
CA CYS A 1059 -23.12 -11.79 14.65
C CYS A 1059 -21.96 -12.77 14.38
N GLU A 1060 -21.62 -13.61 15.36
CA GLU A 1060 -20.50 -14.54 15.28
C GLU A 1060 -20.82 -15.74 14.35
N SER A 1061 -22.09 -16.14 14.25
CA SER A 1061 -22.60 -17.04 13.21
C SER A 1061 -23.98 -16.60 12.70
N SER A 1062 -24.58 -17.39 11.80
CA SER A 1062 -25.98 -17.24 11.37
C SER A 1062 -27.01 -17.71 12.41
N ASN A 1063 -26.59 -18.37 13.49
CA ASN A 1063 -27.48 -18.98 14.48
C ASN A 1063 -28.26 -17.92 15.27
N GLU A 1064 -29.52 -18.22 15.57
CA GLU A 1064 -30.41 -17.28 16.25
C GLU A 1064 -29.97 -16.99 17.70
N SER A 1065 -29.38 -17.99 18.39
CA SER A 1065 -28.70 -17.78 19.69
C SER A 1065 -27.63 -16.68 19.62
N ASP A 1066 -26.80 -16.69 18.57
CA ASP A 1066 -25.68 -15.76 18.45
C ASP A 1066 -26.15 -14.36 18.02
N ARG A 1067 -27.23 -14.30 17.22
CA ARG A 1067 -27.95 -13.05 16.91
C ARG A 1067 -28.51 -12.42 18.17
N GLN A 1068 -29.25 -13.18 18.99
CA GLN A 1068 -29.81 -12.72 20.25
C GLN A 1068 -28.72 -12.32 21.25
N MET A 1069 -27.63 -13.09 21.36
CA MET A 1069 -26.49 -12.75 22.21
C MET A 1069 -25.79 -11.46 21.75
N THR A 1070 -25.61 -11.27 20.44
CA THR A 1070 -25.02 -10.06 19.84
C THR A 1070 -25.90 -8.83 20.11
N LEU A 1071 -27.21 -8.97 19.97
CA LEU A 1071 -28.19 -7.93 20.30
C LEU A 1071 -28.17 -7.60 21.80
N ARG A 1072 -28.14 -8.61 22.68
CA ARG A 1072 -28.07 -8.45 24.15
C ARG A 1072 -26.79 -7.72 24.58
N ARG A 1073 -25.63 -8.07 24.01
CA ARG A 1073 -24.35 -7.37 24.24
C ARG A 1073 -24.41 -5.91 23.80
N LEU A 1074 -25.11 -5.61 22.71
CA LEU A 1074 -25.30 -4.24 22.21
C LEU A 1074 -26.31 -3.42 23.05
N MET A 1075 -27.35 -4.06 23.58
CA MET A 1075 -28.27 -3.46 24.55
C MET A 1075 -27.57 -3.13 25.87
N TRP A 1076 -26.72 -4.03 26.38
CA TRP A 1076 -25.90 -3.78 27.57
C TRP A 1076 -24.94 -2.60 27.38
N TRP A 1077 -24.35 -2.46 26.19
CA TRP A 1077 -23.55 -1.27 25.86
C TRP A 1077 -24.36 0.04 25.93
N CYS A 1078 -25.66 0.00 25.63
CA CYS A 1078 -26.55 1.16 25.74
C CYS A 1078 -26.83 1.49 27.21
N THR A 1079 -27.05 0.51 28.10
CA THR A 1079 -27.33 0.79 29.51
C THR A 1079 -26.14 1.41 30.25
N LEU A 1080 -24.92 1.14 29.80
CA LEU A 1080 -23.69 1.76 30.33
C LEU A 1080 -23.45 3.21 29.88
N ALA A 1081 -24.31 3.80 29.04
CA ALA A 1081 -24.06 5.12 28.45
C ALA A 1081 -23.92 6.27 29.46
N GLN A 1082 -24.67 6.26 30.56
CA GLN A 1082 -24.59 7.30 31.62
C GLN A 1082 -23.30 7.21 32.46
N GLN A 1083 -22.57 6.08 32.41
CA GLN A 1083 -21.36 5.87 33.23
C GLN A 1083 -20.08 6.48 32.61
N HIS A 1084 -20.20 7.14 31.45
CA HIS A 1084 -19.09 7.75 30.75
C HIS A 1084 -19.39 9.22 30.45
N SER A 1085 -18.31 9.98 30.19
CA SER A 1085 -18.37 11.40 29.87
C SER A 1085 -17.82 11.72 28.47
N THR A 1086 -17.30 10.73 27.74
CA THR A 1086 -16.74 10.89 26.40
C THR A 1086 -17.11 9.71 25.50
N GLN A 1087 -17.25 9.97 24.20
CA GLN A 1087 -17.47 8.94 23.20
C GLN A 1087 -16.34 7.90 23.22
N ARG A 1088 -15.09 8.35 23.34
CA ARG A 1088 -13.93 7.45 23.38
C ARG A 1088 -14.05 6.39 24.48
N ASN A 1089 -14.36 6.81 25.70
CA ASN A 1089 -14.45 5.91 26.85
C ASN A 1089 -15.64 4.95 26.70
N HIS A 1090 -16.80 5.46 26.27
CA HIS A 1090 -18.00 4.65 26.04
C HIS A 1090 -17.79 3.60 24.93
N LEU A 1091 -17.06 3.92 23.86
CA LEU A 1091 -16.73 2.95 22.80
C LEU A 1091 -15.70 1.89 23.24
N SER A 1092 -14.79 2.20 24.15
CA SER A 1092 -13.77 1.26 24.63
C SER A 1092 -14.26 0.20 25.64
N VAL A 1093 -15.52 0.27 26.08
CA VAL A 1093 -16.09 -0.68 27.05
C VAL A 1093 -16.00 -2.13 26.55
N PRO A 1094 -15.39 -3.07 27.30
CA PRO A 1094 -15.43 -4.49 26.96
C PRO A 1094 -16.83 -5.07 27.17
N LEU A 1095 -17.23 -6.03 26.33
CA LEU A 1095 -18.55 -6.69 26.39
C LEU A 1095 -18.37 -8.22 26.32
N PRO A 1096 -17.93 -8.88 27.41
CA PRO A 1096 -17.78 -10.32 27.44
C PRO A 1096 -19.14 -11.02 27.24
N THR A 1097 -19.11 -12.19 26.60
CA THR A 1097 -20.33 -12.98 26.33
C THR A 1097 -20.90 -13.57 27.62
N GLU A 1098 -20.03 -14.14 28.46
CA GLU A 1098 -20.36 -14.83 29.72
C GLU A 1098 -21.02 -13.92 30.76
N THR A 1099 -20.56 -12.67 30.87
CA THR A 1099 -21.04 -11.71 31.89
C THR A 1099 -22.19 -10.82 31.39
N CYS A 1100 -22.72 -11.07 30.19
CA CYS A 1100 -23.76 -10.24 29.58
C CYS A 1100 -25.12 -10.44 30.29
N PRO A 1101 -25.72 -9.42 30.94
CA PRO A 1101 -26.91 -9.61 31.77
C PRO A 1101 -28.14 -10.15 31.00
N PRO A 1102 -29.09 -10.83 31.67
CA PRO A 1102 -30.36 -11.25 31.06
C PRO A 1102 -31.17 -10.07 30.50
N LEU A 1103 -31.95 -10.31 29.44
CA LEU A 1103 -32.66 -9.25 28.72
C LEU A 1103 -33.56 -8.39 29.63
N ALA A 1104 -34.37 -9.00 30.50
CA ALA A 1104 -35.24 -8.29 31.44
C ALA A 1104 -34.47 -7.36 32.41
N VAL A 1105 -33.21 -7.68 32.74
CA VAL A 1105 -32.35 -6.81 33.57
C VAL A 1105 -31.88 -5.60 32.75
N LEU A 1106 -31.58 -5.79 31.47
CA LEU A 1106 -31.20 -4.70 30.57
C LEU A 1106 -32.39 -3.79 30.27
N GLU A 1107 -33.59 -4.33 30.09
CA GLU A 1107 -34.83 -3.57 29.91
C GLU A 1107 -35.16 -2.73 31.15
N ALA A 1108 -35.07 -3.33 32.35
CA ALA A 1108 -35.24 -2.63 33.62
C ALA A 1108 -34.14 -1.58 33.92
N GLN A 1109 -32.91 -1.77 33.39
CA GLN A 1109 -31.89 -0.72 33.41
C GLN A 1109 -32.21 0.39 32.41
N CYS A 1110 -32.71 0.06 31.22
CA CYS A 1110 -32.94 1.02 30.14
C CYS A 1110 -34.15 1.94 30.42
N SER A 1111 -35.16 1.46 31.14
CA SER A 1111 -36.31 2.28 31.57
C SER A 1111 -35.93 3.36 32.61
N LEU A 1112 -34.80 3.22 33.30
CA LEU A 1112 -34.24 4.23 34.22
C LEU A 1112 -33.38 5.29 33.50
N ILE A 1113 -33.15 5.17 32.19
CA ILE A 1113 -32.27 6.06 31.43
C ILE A 1113 -33.07 7.21 30.80
N GLU A 1114 -33.14 8.32 31.53
CA GLU A 1114 -33.68 9.58 31.03
C GLU A 1114 -32.91 10.08 29.79
N ARG A 1115 -33.63 10.72 28.86
CA ARG A 1115 -33.02 11.32 27.66
C ARG A 1115 -32.23 12.58 28.04
N PRO A 1116 -30.95 12.71 27.68
CA PRO A 1116 -30.17 13.91 27.95
C PRO A 1116 -30.69 15.09 27.12
N GLU A 1117 -30.74 16.29 27.71
CA GLU A 1117 -31.07 17.51 26.98
C GLU A 1117 -30.07 17.75 25.85
N PRO A 1118 -30.50 18.10 24.62
CA PRO A 1118 -29.58 18.31 23.49
C PRO A 1118 -28.47 19.33 23.74
N ALA A 1119 -28.73 20.36 24.55
CA ALA A 1119 -27.74 21.37 24.94
C ALA A 1119 -26.71 20.89 25.97
N SER A 1120 -27.00 19.82 26.72
CA SER A 1120 -26.06 19.24 27.71
C SER A 1120 -24.92 18.46 27.05
N ILE A 1121 -25.14 17.94 25.84
CA ILE A 1121 -24.26 17.00 25.15
C ILE A 1121 -23.05 17.75 24.58
N LYS A 1122 -21.89 17.59 25.21
CA LYS A 1122 -20.60 18.16 24.74
C LYS A 1122 -19.86 17.15 23.86
N THR A 1123 -19.03 17.66 22.96
CA THR A 1123 -18.13 16.84 22.14
C THR A 1123 -16.87 16.44 22.90
N ASP A 1124 -16.26 15.30 22.54
CA ASP A 1124 -14.91 14.93 23.00
C ASP A 1124 -13.89 16.07 22.79
N VAL A 1125 -14.06 16.86 21.72
CA VAL A 1125 -13.20 18.03 21.40
C VAL A 1125 -13.43 19.19 22.37
N GLU A 1126 -14.68 19.56 22.67
CA GLU A 1126 -15.01 20.61 23.64
C GLU A 1126 -14.58 20.23 25.06
N ILE A 1127 -14.73 18.96 25.44
CA ILE A 1127 -14.29 18.44 26.74
C ILE A 1127 -12.76 18.51 26.85
N ALA A 1128 -12.03 18.09 25.82
CA ALA A 1128 -10.57 18.22 25.78
C ALA A 1128 -10.11 19.68 25.78
N ALA A 1129 -10.80 20.58 25.05
CA ALA A 1129 -10.50 22.00 25.03
C ALA A 1129 -10.79 22.68 26.38
N ALA A 1130 -11.86 22.30 27.08
CA ALA A 1130 -12.16 22.77 28.43
C ALA A 1130 -11.11 22.31 29.44
N ALA A 1131 -10.70 21.03 29.38
CA ALA A 1131 -9.62 20.49 30.21
C ALA A 1131 -8.29 21.21 29.95
N ALA A 1132 -7.93 21.47 28.68
CA ALA A 1132 -6.73 22.20 28.31
C ALA A 1132 -6.75 23.66 28.81
N ARG A 1133 -7.89 24.36 28.70
CA ARG A 1133 -8.08 25.71 29.27
C ARG A 1133 -7.92 25.70 30.79
N HIS A 1134 -8.49 24.71 31.48
CA HIS A 1134 -8.37 24.59 32.94
C HIS A 1134 -6.95 24.22 33.38
N ALA A 1135 -6.20 23.44 32.60
CA ALA A 1135 -4.79 23.17 32.84
C ALA A 1135 -3.94 24.44 32.65
N ALA A 1136 -4.13 25.18 31.55
CA ALA A 1136 -3.44 26.44 31.29
C ALA A 1136 -3.72 27.50 32.38
N ALA A 1137 -4.97 27.58 32.86
CA ALA A 1137 -5.35 28.47 33.96
C ALA A 1137 -4.65 28.11 35.30
N LYS A 1138 -4.44 26.81 35.57
CA LYS A 1138 -3.64 26.34 36.72
C LYS A 1138 -2.12 26.52 36.53
N ALA A 1139 -1.63 26.49 35.31
CA ALA A 1139 -0.20 26.58 34.99
C ALA A 1139 0.38 28.01 35.06
N ARG A 1140 -0.47 29.05 35.20
CA ARG A 1140 -0.01 30.44 35.29
C ARG A 1140 0.61 30.70 36.67
N PRO A 1141 1.92 30.97 36.78
CA PRO A 1141 2.58 31.12 38.08
C PRO A 1141 2.07 32.37 38.82
N LYS A 1142 1.82 32.24 40.13
CA LYS A 1142 1.57 33.40 41.00
C LYS A 1142 2.87 34.21 41.12
N GLN A 1143 2.95 35.33 40.40
CA GLN A 1143 4.05 36.29 40.58
C GLN A 1143 4.02 36.83 42.01
N SER A 1144 5.03 36.47 42.80
CA SER A 1144 5.29 37.05 44.12
C SER A 1144 5.92 38.43 43.96
N ALA A 1145 5.39 39.43 44.67
CA ALA A 1145 5.98 40.76 44.68
C ALA A 1145 7.28 40.77 45.51
N ALA A 1146 8.40 41.15 44.88
CA ALA A 1146 9.69 41.33 45.54
C ALA A 1146 10.19 42.78 45.37
N ARG A 1147 10.81 43.32 46.42
CA ARG A 1147 11.32 44.71 46.47
C ARG A 1147 12.79 44.74 46.02
N PRO A 1148 13.25 45.79 45.31
CA PRO A 1148 14.66 45.95 44.96
C PRO A 1148 15.49 46.41 46.17
N ALA A 1149 16.75 45.95 46.27
CA ALA A 1149 17.69 46.35 47.31
C ALA A 1149 19.15 46.45 46.82
N SER A 1150 19.63 47.70 46.71
CA SER A 1150 21.01 48.18 46.96
C SER A 1150 22.26 47.36 46.54
N ALA A 1151 22.94 47.85 45.50
CA ALA A 1151 24.41 47.91 45.36
C ALA A 1151 24.70 49.10 44.39
N SER A 1152 25.62 50.07 44.56
CA SER A 1152 26.83 50.28 45.39
C SER A 1152 28.04 49.45 44.98
N ALA A 1153 29.20 50.00 44.55
CA ALA A 1153 29.60 51.37 44.22
C ALA A 1153 30.95 51.36 43.42
N LYS A 1154 31.53 52.55 43.13
CA LYS A 1154 32.77 52.84 42.35
C LYS A 1154 32.66 52.57 40.83
N ALA A 1155 33.38 53.28 39.96
CA ALA A 1155 34.34 54.40 40.14
C ALA A 1155 33.98 55.59 39.22
N ALA A 1156 34.72 56.71 39.28
CA ALA A 1156 34.38 57.95 38.58
C ALA A 1156 35.60 58.65 37.95
N ARG A 1157 35.38 59.33 36.81
CA ARG A 1157 36.12 60.53 36.37
C ARG A 1157 35.38 61.28 35.25
N GLU A 1158 35.41 62.62 35.35
CA GLU A 1158 35.28 63.64 34.28
C GLU A 1158 34.04 63.64 33.35
N ALA A 1159 33.71 64.73 32.62
CA ALA A 1159 33.46 66.13 33.06
C ALA A 1159 32.66 66.90 31.98
N VAL A 1160 31.67 67.74 32.36
CA VAL A 1160 31.24 69.01 31.73
C VAL A 1160 30.97 69.00 30.17
N ALA A 1161 29.77 69.29 29.62
CA ALA A 1161 28.81 70.36 29.92
C ALA A 1161 27.38 70.20 29.30
N LYS A 1162 26.44 71.05 29.78
CA LYS A 1162 25.39 71.88 29.09
C LYS A 1162 24.85 71.44 27.68
N SER A 1163 23.55 71.59 27.31
CA SER A 1163 22.46 72.46 27.81
C SER A 1163 21.00 72.07 27.42
N LYS A 1164 20.04 72.72 28.13
CA LYS A 1164 18.58 72.96 27.91
C LYS A 1164 18.13 73.05 26.42
N ALA A 1165 16.86 72.84 26.00
CA ALA A 1165 15.57 73.33 26.57
C ALA A 1165 14.32 72.51 26.07
N LYS A 1166 13.20 72.33 26.81
CA LYS A 1166 11.89 73.08 26.84
C LYS A 1166 11.18 73.33 25.48
N ALA A 1167 9.83 73.31 25.33
CA ALA A 1167 8.70 72.87 26.19
C ALA A 1167 7.27 73.00 25.53
N LYS A 1168 6.25 72.26 26.06
CA LYS A 1168 4.76 72.49 25.98
C LYS A 1168 4.07 72.42 24.59
N GLY A 1169 2.75 72.16 24.44
CA GLY A 1169 1.62 71.88 25.37
C GLY A 1169 0.45 71.14 24.65
N LYS A 1170 -0.52 70.48 25.33
CA LYS A 1170 -1.89 70.96 25.71
C LYS A 1170 -2.74 71.54 24.54
N SER A 1171 -4.05 71.26 24.34
CA SER A 1171 -5.09 70.58 25.19
C SER A 1171 -6.46 70.37 24.49
N LYS A 1172 -7.34 69.47 25.04
CA LYS A 1172 -8.85 69.47 25.19
C LYS A 1172 -9.78 70.11 24.11
N ALA A 1173 -11.07 69.76 23.91
CA ALA A 1173 -12.09 68.85 24.49
C ALA A 1173 -13.27 68.71 23.45
N LYS A 1174 -14.01 67.60 23.26
CA LYS A 1174 -15.09 66.93 24.06
C LYS A 1174 -16.46 67.67 24.16
N SER A 1175 -17.45 67.28 23.33
CA SER A 1175 -18.91 67.39 23.62
C SER A 1175 -19.81 66.49 22.72
N GLN A 1176 -21.01 66.16 23.21
CA GLN A 1176 -22.12 65.33 22.67
C GLN A 1176 -23.42 65.81 23.39
N PRO A 1177 -24.66 65.27 23.25
CA PRO A 1177 -25.30 64.37 22.24
C PRO A 1177 -26.79 64.80 21.87
N LYS A 1178 -27.60 63.86 21.32
CA LYS A 1178 -29.12 63.79 21.29
C LYS A 1178 -29.89 64.68 20.27
N ALA A 1179 -31.10 64.34 19.78
CA ALA A 1179 -31.82 63.04 19.71
C ALA A 1179 -33.10 63.02 18.80
N LYS A 1180 -33.37 61.85 18.17
CA LYS A 1180 -34.66 61.13 17.89
C LYS A 1180 -35.91 61.77 17.20
N ALA A 1181 -36.66 60.84 16.55
CA ALA A 1181 -38.11 60.80 16.22
C ALA A 1181 -38.62 61.45 14.90
N SER A 1182 -39.73 61.03 14.25
CA SER A 1182 -40.27 59.67 13.92
C SER A 1182 -41.58 59.72 13.08
N ALA A 1183 -41.71 58.87 12.03
CA ALA A 1183 -42.96 58.51 11.29
C ALA A 1183 -43.69 59.67 10.53
N SER A 1184 -44.69 59.50 9.64
CA SER A 1184 -45.44 58.32 9.11
C SER A 1184 -46.15 58.59 7.76
N ALA A 1185 -46.23 57.56 6.89
CA ALA A 1185 -47.39 57.10 6.09
C ALA A 1185 -47.99 57.86 4.85
N ASP A 1186 -48.38 57.04 3.87
CA ASP A 1186 -49.49 57.05 2.87
C ASP A 1186 -49.76 58.23 1.89
N ALA A 1187 -49.72 57.93 0.56
CA ALA A 1187 -50.86 58.00 -0.38
C ALA A 1187 -50.47 57.83 -1.88
N ASP A 1188 -51.38 57.27 -2.68
CA ASP A 1188 -51.42 57.13 -4.17
C ASP A 1188 -52.83 57.67 -4.60
N PRO A 1189 -53.12 58.24 -5.81
CA PRO A 1189 -53.17 57.47 -7.09
C PRO A 1189 -53.04 58.23 -8.46
N GLY A 1190 -52.84 57.46 -9.56
CA GLY A 1190 -53.37 57.72 -10.94
C GLY A 1190 -52.61 58.70 -11.88
N SER A 1191 -52.85 58.73 -13.20
CA SER A 1191 -53.54 57.80 -14.15
C SER A 1191 -53.20 58.13 -15.64
N ASP A 1192 -53.48 57.20 -16.57
CA ASP A 1192 -53.71 57.38 -18.05
C ASP A 1192 -52.55 57.97 -18.93
N GLU A 1193 -52.42 57.87 -20.28
CA GLU A 1193 -52.90 57.06 -21.44
C GLU A 1193 -51.94 57.38 -22.65
N ALA A 1194 -51.86 56.75 -23.85
CA ALA A 1194 -52.40 55.54 -24.51
C ALA A 1194 -51.60 55.18 -25.81
N ALA A 1195 -51.90 54.01 -26.40
CA ALA A 1195 -51.88 53.59 -27.83
C ALA A 1195 -50.73 53.89 -28.84
N SER A 1196 -50.26 52.84 -29.57
CA SER A 1196 -50.36 52.69 -31.06
C SER A 1196 -49.59 51.46 -31.63
N ASP A 1197 -50.23 50.71 -32.55
CA ASP A 1197 -49.75 49.53 -33.34
C ASP A 1197 -50.55 49.50 -34.68
N PRO A 1198 -50.33 48.55 -35.64
CA PRO A 1198 -49.19 48.28 -36.55
C PRO A 1198 -49.58 48.65 -38.03
N PRO A 1199 -49.11 48.05 -39.18
CA PRO A 1199 -49.41 46.65 -39.59
C PRO A 1199 -48.50 45.90 -40.65
N THR A 1200 -48.73 44.58 -40.80
CA THR A 1200 -48.72 43.67 -42.00
C THR A 1200 -47.66 43.66 -43.14
N SER A 1201 -47.07 42.47 -43.41
CA SER A 1201 -47.16 41.63 -44.65
C SER A 1201 -46.16 40.43 -44.57
N GLU A 1202 -46.48 39.13 -44.68
CA GLU A 1202 -47.06 38.32 -45.79
C GLU A 1202 -46.02 38.01 -46.93
N GLU A 1203 -45.88 36.81 -47.52
CA GLU A 1203 -46.64 35.52 -47.53
C GLU A 1203 -45.76 34.23 -47.59
N ALA A 1204 -46.38 33.05 -47.29
CA ALA A 1204 -46.30 31.70 -47.93
C ALA A 1204 -44.93 31.00 -48.23
N ASP A 1205 -44.75 29.66 -48.29
CA ASP A 1205 -45.56 28.44 -48.04
C ASP A 1205 -44.57 27.23 -47.91
N SER A 1206 -44.85 25.92 -47.73
CA SER A 1206 -46.00 25.01 -47.43
C SER A 1206 -45.39 23.67 -46.88
N ASP A 1207 -46.00 22.50 -46.67
CA ASP A 1207 -47.36 21.92 -46.77
C ASP A 1207 -47.50 20.69 -45.80
N SER A 1208 -48.71 20.10 -45.71
CA SER A 1208 -49.09 18.67 -45.56
C SER A 1208 -48.23 17.62 -44.79
N ALA A 1209 -48.82 16.67 -44.04
CA ALA A 1209 -50.23 16.48 -43.63
C ALA A 1209 -50.37 15.36 -42.56
N SER A 1210 -51.52 15.36 -41.86
CA SER A 1210 -52.24 14.20 -41.27
C SER A 1210 -51.57 13.33 -40.16
N SER A 1211 -52.29 12.82 -39.16
CA SER A 1211 -53.67 13.05 -38.69
C SER A 1211 -53.92 12.37 -37.32
N SER A 1212 -54.94 12.82 -36.57
CA SER A 1212 -55.84 12.03 -35.68
C SER A 1212 -55.27 11.03 -34.64
N SER A 1213 -55.74 10.95 -33.38
CA SER A 1213 -56.83 11.65 -32.69
C SER A 1213 -56.84 11.36 -31.18
N SER A 1214 -57.68 12.10 -30.45
CA SER A 1214 -58.22 11.85 -29.09
C SER A 1214 -58.52 10.38 -28.72
N SER A 1215 -58.63 9.95 -27.45
CA SER A 1215 -59.37 10.64 -26.37
C SER A 1215 -59.09 10.19 -24.92
N SER A 1216 -59.42 11.10 -24.00
CA SER A 1216 -59.64 11.05 -22.54
C SER A 1216 -59.97 9.74 -21.78
N GLY A 1217 -59.53 9.68 -20.50
CA GLY A 1217 -60.03 8.79 -19.43
C GLY A 1217 -58.91 8.49 -18.40
N SER A 1218 -58.76 9.13 -17.23
CA SER A 1218 -59.67 9.47 -16.11
C SER A 1218 -59.92 8.32 -15.12
N SER A 1219 -59.53 8.51 -13.85
CA SER A 1219 -59.90 7.74 -12.63
C SER A 1219 -59.54 6.24 -12.56
N SER A 1220 -59.42 5.58 -11.40
CA SER A 1220 -58.96 5.95 -10.03
C SER A 1220 -59.02 4.71 -9.12
N SER A 1221 -58.16 4.61 -8.08
CA SER A 1221 -58.28 3.70 -6.90
C SER A 1221 -58.33 2.17 -7.17
N SER A 1222 -58.01 1.25 -6.23
CA SER A 1222 -57.24 1.32 -4.97
C SER A 1222 -56.92 -0.10 -4.45
N SER A 1223 -55.80 -0.26 -3.74
CA SER A 1223 -55.55 -1.26 -2.67
C SER A 1223 -55.93 -2.73 -2.87
N SER A 1224 -54.91 -3.58 -3.00
CA SER A 1224 -54.73 -4.83 -2.24
C SER A 1224 -53.24 -5.01 -1.95
#